data_AF-A0A7C5A6R8-F1
#
_entry.id   AF-A0A7C5A6R8-F1
#
_cell.length_a   1.000
_cell.length_b   1.000
_cell.length_c   1.000
_cell.angle_alpha   90.00
_cell.angle_beta   90.00
_cell.angle_gamma   90.00
#
_symmetry.space_group_name_H-M   'P 1'
#
loop_
_entity.id
_entity.type
_entity.pdbx_description
1 polymer ?
#
loop_
_entity_poly.entity_id
_entity_poly.type
_entity_poly.pdbx_seq_one_letter_code
_entity_poly.pdbx_strand_id
1 'polypeptide(L)'
;MTKPSRPPVPPETEKPAGADWLDWLAHLRSHFSRFSRDVLGVALFAFAILILLGLLHLSQGIVLDWLCAWMREWLGWGSALVVVGAALGGWLLIRSTRVPVTLKWGQVIALELAAFLTLALLAMMGNYSLARAEAGGWGGRIGWSLAILFVRLAGPLGGGILLVICWLMALASGFDLWERLEAWLWRQAGGAPVVAAAPPAVEAAPPESSRSSPPKRKVELPPQFRKSFKVKDRAEEKKPAAPLPRDERLPPLNLLMSEQSVQPDERTINQTAGLIEKTLAEFGIPARVIGFRLGPTVTQFAVQPGFIRKGEEEDAQQVKVRVAQIAALQKDLALALSAERLRIEAPVPGQPYVGIEVPNARSMTVRLRPILESDAFYRLNSPLTIALGRDVAGQPLVADLARMPHLLIAGTTGSGKSVCIAAIAVCLAMNNTPEDLRMIMIDSKMVELIRFNGLPHLYGKVETNVQRILGVLRWVVLEMERRYQLLEAAHARDIDAYNRRLQKRREAQPLPRLVVLIDELADLMMLAPDQAEHYLVRLAQMARATGIHLVVATQRPSTDVVTGLIKANFPARLAFAVASAVDSRVILDQAGAETLLGRGDMLFLNPENGSPVRAQGVMVTDQEIERLIAFWQKMNPPADVPPPWETLLREGQEGGEDEVLLEQAIALLRKEQRASASLLQRRLRIGYPRAARLLDQLEEMGVVGPPQGAGRERAVLLEADEEEDDIERDD
;
A
#
# COMPACT_ATOMS: atom_id res chain seq x y z
N MET A 1 -15.33 0.39 -78.94
CA MET A 1 -13.88 0.19 -78.80
C MET A 1 -13.31 1.31 -77.95
N THR A 2 -13.22 1.09 -76.64
CA THR A 2 -12.78 2.05 -75.63
C THR A 2 -11.51 1.50 -74.99
N LYS A 3 -10.38 2.19 -75.19
CA LYS A 3 -9.10 1.90 -74.50
C LYS A 3 -9.20 2.33 -73.03
N PRO A 4 -8.71 1.54 -72.06
CA PRO A 4 -8.78 1.91 -70.65
C PRO A 4 -7.64 2.85 -70.25
N SER A 5 -7.99 3.85 -69.44
CA SER A 5 -7.11 4.81 -68.76
C SER A 5 -6.26 4.14 -67.68
N ARG A 6 -4.98 4.53 -67.58
CA ARG A 6 -4.06 4.11 -66.52
C ARG A 6 -4.57 4.55 -65.13
N PRO A 7 -4.37 3.75 -64.08
CA PRO A 7 -4.71 4.14 -62.71
C PRO A 7 -3.66 5.09 -62.11
N PRO A 8 -4.02 5.89 -61.08
CA PRO A 8 -3.09 6.78 -60.39
C PRO A 8 -2.13 6.01 -59.48
N VAL A 9 -0.91 6.54 -59.35
CA VAL A 9 0.16 6.06 -58.46
C VAL A 9 -0.22 6.38 -57.00
N PRO A 10 -0.13 5.43 -56.05
CA PRO A 10 -0.37 5.71 -54.63
C PRO A 10 0.82 6.48 -54.02
N PRO A 11 0.60 7.30 -52.97
CA PRO A 11 1.67 8.05 -52.33
C PRO A 11 2.65 7.12 -51.61
N GLU A 12 3.94 7.44 -51.72
CA GLU A 12 5.02 6.79 -50.99
C GLU A 12 4.79 6.95 -49.48
N THR A 13 4.56 5.84 -48.79
CA THR A 13 4.58 5.79 -47.33
C THR A 13 6.04 5.85 -46.89
N GLU A 14 6.44 6.99 -46.30
CA GLU A 14 7.64 7.08 -45.48
C GLU A 14 7.59 5.99 -44.39
N LYS A 15 8.64 5.16 -44.34
CA LYS A 15 8.84 4.19 -43.27
C LYS A 15 9.32 4.93 -42.01
N PRO A 16 8.64 4.80 -40.85
CA PRO A 16 9.29 5.12 -39.59
C PRO A 16 10.24 3.97 -39.24
N ALA A 17 11.53 4.25 -39.25
CA ALA A 17 12.54 3.38 -38.69
C ALA A 17 12.45 3.41 -37.16
N GLY A 18 12.25 2.23 -36.54
CA GLY A 18 12.67 1.98 -35.17
C GLY A 18 11.61 2.05 -34.06
N ALA A 19 10.47 1.36 -34.18
CA ALA A 19 9.62 1.09 -33.00
C ALA A 19 8.77 -0.22 -33.05
N ASP A 20 8.74 -0.97 -34.15
CA ASP A 20 7.82 -2.11 -34.31
C ASP A 20 8.22 -3.39 -33.56
N TRP A 21 9.48 -3.56 -33.16
CA TRP A 21 9.93 -4.81 -32.55
C TRP A 21 9.46 -4.98 -31.09
N LEU A 22 9.29 -3.87 -30.36
CA LEU A 22 8.82 -3.88 -28.97
C LEU A 22 7.32 -4.11 -28.91
N ASP A 23 6.54 -3.54 -29.83
CA ASP A 23 5.11 -3.80 -29.95
C ASP A 23 4.83 -5.22 -30.45
N TRP A 24 5.66 -5.73 -31.38
CA TRP A 24 5.64 -7.14 -31.76
C TRP A 24 5.94 -8.06 -30.56
N LEU A 25 6.95 -7.74 -29.74
CA LEU A 25 7.26 -8.49 -28.51
C LEU A 25 6.16 -8.37 -27.44
N ALA A 26 5.53 -7.21 -27.29
CA ALA A 26 4.44 -7.00 -26.35
C ALA A 26 3.19 -7.78 -26.78
N HIS A 27 2.87 -7.78 -28.07
CA HIS A 27 1.84 -8.63 -28.65
C HIS A 27 2.17 -10.12 -28.48
N LEU A 28 3.41 -10.54 -28.77
CA LEU A 28 3.87 -11.91 -28.55
C LEU A 28 3.71 -12.32 -27.08
N ARG A 29 4.11 -11.46 -26.14
CA ARG A 29 4.03 -11.69 -24.69
C ARG A 29 2.58 -11.82 -24.20
N SER A 30 1.66 -11.01 -24.72
CA SER A 30 0.23 -11.08 -24.36
C SER A 30 -0.47 -12.34 -24.91
N HIS A 31 -0.03 -12.82 -26.09
CA HIS A 31 -0.51 -14.08 -26.65
C HIS A 31 0.10 -15.29 -25.93
N PHE A 32 1.41 -15.24 -25.63
CA PHE A 32 2.11 -16.30 -24.91
C PHE A 32 1.71 -16.38 -23.43
N SER A 33 1.32 -15.29 -22.76
CA SER A 33 0.97 -15.36 -21.34
C SER A 33 -0.27 -16.22 -21.06
N ARG A 34 -1.14 -16.39 -22.05
CA ARG A 34 -2.30 -17.30 -21.98
C ARG A 34 -1.92 -18.77 -22.16
N PHE A 35 -0.88 -19.05 -22.94
CA PHE A 35 -0.39 -20.41 -23.24
C PHE A 35 0.88 -20.79 -22.49
N SER A 36 1.51 -19.87 -21.75
CA SER A 36 2.82 -20.06 -21.14
C SER A 36 2.84 -21.23 -20.16
N ARG A 37 1.74 -21.47 -19.47
CA ARG A 37 1.58 -22.60 -18.54
C ARG A 37 1.46 -23.94 -19.26
N ASP A 38 0.72 -23.99 -20.37
CA ASP A 38 0.59 -25.20 -21.20
C ASP A 38 1.91 -25.52 -21.90
N VAL A 39 2.58 -24.50 -22.44
CA VAL A 39 3.92 -24.64 -23.05
C VAL A 39 4.94 -25.11 -22.03
N LEU A 40 4.94 -24.51 -20.82
CA LEU A 40 5.84 -24.92 -19.74
C LEU A 40 5.55 -26.35 -19.25
N GLY A 41 4.28 -26.72 -19.15
CA GLY A 41 3.86 -28.06 -18.75
C GLY A 41 4.27 -29.13 -19.76
N VAL A 42 4.06 -28.88 -21.06
CA VAL A 42 4.51 -29.76 -22.15
C VAL A 42 6.03 -29.85 -22.19
N ALA A 43 6.74 -28.72 -22.01
CA ALA A 43 8.20 -28.69 -21.96
C ALA A 43 8.76 -29.53 -20.79
N LEU A 44 8.17 -29.43 -19.59
CA LEU A 44 8.55 -30.24 -18.44
C LEU A 44 8.28 -31.74 -18.65
N PHE A 45 7.18 -32.08 -19.30
CA PHE A 45 6.85 -33.47 -19.63
C PHE A 45 7.81 -34.05 -20.68
N ALA A 46 8.13 -33.28 -21.72
CA ALA A 46 9.13 -33.66 -22.72
C ALA A 46 10.53 -33.80 -22.08
N PHE A 47 10.90 -32.90 -21.19
CA PHE A 47 12.14 -32.97 -20.41
C PHE A 47 12.22 -34.23 -19.55
N ALA A 48 11.13 -34.59 -18.86
CA ALA A 48 11.06 -35.83 -18.08
C ALA A 48 11.25 -37.08 -18.95
N ILE A 49 10.62 -37.14 -20.13
CA ILE A 49 10.77 -38.25 -21.07
C ILE A 49 12.21 -38.33 -21.61
N LEU A 50 12.80 -37.19 -21.99
CA LEU A 50 14.18 -37.16 -22.50
C LEU A 50 15.18 -37.66 -21.46
N ILE A 51 15.07 -37.18 -20.21
CA ILE A 51 15.93 -37.67 -19.11
C ILE A 51 15.68 -39.15 -18.85
N LEU A 52 14.43 -39.62 -18.86
CA LEU A 52 14.12 -41.04 -18.67
C LEU A 52 14.79 -41.92 -19.74
N LEU A 53 14.69 -41.51 -21.01
CA LEU A 53 15.32 -42.23 -22.12
C LEU A 53 16.84 -42.20 -22.03
N GLY A 54 17.43 -41.06 -21.65
CA GLY A 54 18.87 -40.94 -21.42
C GLY A 54 19.36 -41.80 -20.23
N LEU A 55 18.62 -41.80 -19.12
CA LEU A 55 18.93 -42.64 -17.95
C LEU A 55 18.76 -44.14 -18.26
N LEU A 56 17.89 -44.54 -19.19
CA LEU A 56 17.78 -45.93 -19.65
C LEU A 56 18.76 -46.29 -20.76
N HIS A 57 19.61 -45.35 -21.19
CA HIS A 57 20.52 -45.47 -22.34
C HIS A 57 19.81 -45.82 -23.66
N LEU A 58 18.55 -45.43 -23.80
CA LEU A 58 17.73 -45.61 -25.00
C LEU A 58 17.88 -44.45 -26.00
N SER A 59 18.49 -43.34 -25.57
CA SER A 59 18.78 -42.15 -26.38
C SER A 59 20.20 -41.65 -26.08
N GLN A 60 20.86 -41.06 -27.07
CA GLN A 60 22.23 -40.52 -26.97
C GLN A 60 22.25 -39.06 -27.44
N GLY A 61 23.07 -38.23 -26.82
CA GLY A 61 23.28 -36.84 -27.24
C GLY A 61 24.16 -36.07 -26.27
N ILE A 62 25.05 -35.21 -26.78
CA ILE A 62 26.09 -34.52 -25.99
C ILE A 62 25.54 -33.85 -24.72
N VAL A 63 24.44 -33.10 -24.85
CA VAL A 63 23.81 -32.38 -23.72
C VAL A 63 23.05 -33.34 -22.80
N LEU A 64 22.34 -34.31 -23.37
CA LEU A 64 21.55 -35.28 -22.61
C LEU A 64 22.44 -36.21 -21.80
N ASP A 65 23.52 -36.71 -22.40
CA ASP A 65 24.49 -37.61 -21.78
C ASP A 65 25.25 -36.89 -20.67
N TRP A 66 25.66 -35.63 -20.91
CA TRP A 66 26.25 -34.78 -19.86
C TRP A 66 25.29 -34.57 -18.69
N LEU A 67 24.03 -34.23 -18.96
CA LEU A 67 23.02 -34.00 -17.93
C LEU A 67 22.71 -35.29 -17.15
N CYS A 68 22.55 -36.42 -17.84
CA CYS A 68 22.31 -37.73 -17.22
C CYS A 68 23.50 -38.18 -16.37
N ALA A 69 24.73 -37.97 -16.84
CA ALA A 69 25.94 -38.27 -16.08
C ALA A 69 26.02 -37.41 -14.82
N TRP A 70 25.76 -36.11 -14.94
CA TRP A 70 25.70 -35.20 -13.79
C TRP A 70 24.62 -35.62 -12.78
N MET A 71 23.39 -35.91 -13.24
CA MET A 71 22.31 -36.35 -12.36
C MET A 71 22.64 -37.67 -11.67
N ARG A 72 23.29 -38.62 -12.37
CA ARG A 72 23.71 -39.89 -11.78
C ARG A 72 24.82 -39.70 -10.74
N GLU A 73 25.82 -38.87 -11.01
CA GLU A 73 26.92 -38.61 -10.06
C GLU A 73 26.42 -37.93 -8.78
N TRP A 74 25.50 -36.97 -8.91
CA TRP A 74 25.03 -36.18 -7.78
C TRP A 74 23.86 -36.82 -7.01
N LEU A 75 22.90 -37.43 -7.72
CA LEU A 75 21.66 -37.97 -7.15
C LEU A 75 21.59 -39.50 -7.18
N GLY A 76 22.48 -40.18 -7.91
CA GLY A 76 22.47 -41.64 -8.06
C GLY A 76 21.18 -42.16 -8.68
N TRP A 77 20.65 -43.23 -8.11
CA TRP A 77 19.33 -43.79 -8.44
C TRP A 77 18.18 -42.83 -8.11
N GLY A 78 18.43 -41.84 -7.24
CA GLY A 78 17.50 -40.76 -6.96
C GLY A 78 17.25 -39.80 -8.13
N SER A 79 18.04 -39.86 -9.21
CA SER A 79 17.75 -39.16 -10.46
C SER A 79 16.36 -39.52 -11.03
N ALA A 80 15.84 -40.72 -10.73
CA ALA A 80 14.47 -41.11 -11.06
C ALA A 80 13.40 -40.23 -10.37
N LEU A 81 13.68 -39.70 -9.17
CA LEU A 81 12.76 -38.78 -8.48
C LEU A 81 12.60 -37.46 -9.22
N VAL A 82 13.65 -36.98 -9.90
CA VAL A 82 13.59 -35.77 -10.72
C VAL A 82 12.74 -35.99 -11.95
N VAL A 83 12.84 -37.17 -12.58
CA VAL A 83 11.96 -37.56 -13.71
C VAL A 83 10.50 -37.58 -13.28
N VAL A 84 10.20 -38.25 -12.15
CA VAL A 84 8.84 -38.33 -11.62
C VAL A 84 8.32 -36.94 -11.22
N GLY A 85 9.14 -36.13 -10.55
CA GLY A 85 8.79 -34.77 -10.16
C GLY A 85 8.51 -33.84 -11.35
N ALA A 86 9.35 -33.90 -12.39
CA ALA A 86 9.15 -33.13 -13.62
C ALA A 86 7.91 -33.59 -14.40
N ALA A 87 7.65 -34.90 -14.47
CA ALA A 87 6.45 -35.45 -15.10
C ALA A 87 5.17 -35.05 -14.35
N LEU A 88 5.17 -35.15 -13.01
CA LEU A 88 4.05 -34.71 -12.17
C LEU A 88 3.83 -33.20 -12.24
N GLY A 89 4.90 -32.40 -12.19
CA GLY A 89 4.83 -30.94 -12.33
C GLY A 89 4.30 -30.52 -13.68
N GLY A 90 4.77 -31.14 -14.77
CA GLY A 90 4.26 -30.94 -16.12
C GLY A 90 2.78 -31.31 -16.24
N TRP A 91 2.39 -32.46 -15.70
CA TRP A 91 0.99 -32.91 -15.68
C TRP A 91 0.08 -31.97 -14.88
N LEU A 92 0.53 -31.49 -13.71
CA LEU A 92 -0.22 -30.54 -12.89
C LEU A 92 -0.38 -29.19 -13.59
N LEU A 93 0.67 -28.70 -14.26
CA LEU A 93 0.60 -27.43 -15.01
C LEU A 93 -0.38 -27.53 -16.20
N ILE A 94 -0.35 -28.63 -16.95
CA ILE A 94 -1.30 -28.89 -18.04
C ILE A 94 -2.74 -29.06 -17.49
N ARG A 95 -2.91 -29.65 -16.31
CA ARG A 95 -4.24 -29.82 -15.70
C ARG A 95 -4.78 -28.53 -15.08
N SER A 96 -3.90 -27.63 -14.66
CA SER A 96 -4.25 -26.37 -13.99
C SER A 96 -5.04 -25.39 -14.86
N THR A 97 -5.01 -25.55 -16.19
CA THR A 97 -5.83 -24.78 -17.13
C THR A 97 -7.29 -25.23 -17.17
N ARG A 98 -7.60 -26.44 -16.68
CA ARG A 98 -8.97 -26.98 -16.61
C ARG A 98 -9.56 -26.97 -15.20
N VAL A 99 -8.72 -27.03 -14.17
CA VAL A 99 -9.13 -27.02 -12.75
C VAL A 99 -8.14 -26.18 -11.94
N PRO A 100 -8.57 -25.19 -11.13
CA PRO A 100 -7.65 -24.41 -10.30
C PRO A 100 -7.00 -25.32 -9.25
N VAL A 101 -5.73 -25.66 -9.45
CA VAL A 101 -4.94 -26.41 -8.46
C VAL A 101 -4.34 -25.41 -7.48
N THR A 102 -4.82 -25.41 -6.23
CA THR A 102 -4.22 -24.64 -5.14
C THR A 102 -3.07 -25.44 -4.51
N LEU A 103 -1.84 -25.19 -4.93
CA LEU A 103 -0.67 -25.80 -4.29
C LEU A 103 -0.38 -25.07 -2.97
N LYS A 104 -0.50 -25.76 -1.84
CA LYS A 104 0.00 -25.23 -0.55
C LYS A 104 1.52 -25.29 -0.61
N TRP A 105 2.20 -24.14 -0.57
CA TRP A 105 3.69 -24.10 -0.62
C TRP A 105 4.35 -25.00 0.43
N GLY A 106 3.74 -25.15 1.61
CA GLY A 106 4.23 -26.06 2.66
C GLY A 106 4.30 -27.53 2.22
N GLN A 107 3.37 -28.02 1.40
CA GLN A 107 3.38 -29.41 0.90
C GLN A 107 4.52 -29.63 -0.09
N VAL A 108 4.76 -28.66 -0.96
CA VAL A 108 5.84 -28.72 -1.96
C VAL A 108 7.19 -28.78 -1.27
N ILE A 109 7.41 -27.92 -0.28
CA ILE A 109 8.64 -27.90 0.53
C ILE A 109 8.82 -29.22 1.31
N ALA A 110 7.74 -29.77 1.88
CA ALA A 110 7.81 -31.03 2.62
C ALA A 110 8.12 -32.24 1.71
N LEU A 111 7.56 -32.29 0.50
CA LEU A 111 7.85 -33.34 -0.49
C LEU A 111 9.28 -33.23 -1.03
N GLU A 112 9.78 -32.01 -1.25
CA GLU A 112 11.17 -31.76 -1.63
C GLU A 112 12.14 -32.22 -0.55
N LEU A 113 11.87 -31.88 0.72
CA LEU A 113 12.64 -32.36 1.86
C LEU A 113 12.62 -33.90 1.95
N ALA A 114 11.46 -34.53 1.74
CA ALA A 114 11.34 -35.98 1.71
C ALA A 114 12.17 -36.61 0.58
N ALA A 115 12.25 -35.95 -0.60
CA ALA A 115 13.08 -36.42 -1.71
C ALA A 115 14.58 -36.40 -1.34
N PHE A 116 15.07 -35.33 -0.74
CA PHE A 116 16.46 -35.26 -0.26
C PHE A 116 16.77 -36.31 0.82
N LEU A 117 15.86 -36.50 1.77
CA LEU A 117 16.03 -37.52 2.81
C LEU A 117 15.97 -38.94 2.23
N THR A 118 15.22 -39.18 1.15
CA THR A 118 15.22 -40.45 0.42
C THR A 118 16.59 -40.74 -0.19
N LEU A 119 17.29 -39.73 -0.71
CA LEU A 119 18.68 -39.89 -1.19
C LEU A 119 19.61 -40.35 -0.06
N ALA A 120 19.47 -39.75 1.13
CA ALA A 120 20.26 -40.14 2.28
C ALA A 120 20.00 -41.59 2.72
N LEU A 121 18.73 -42.03 2.71
CA LEU A 121 18.37 -43.42 3.01
C LEU A 121 18.93 -44.40 1.98
N LEU A 122 18.89 -44.06 0.68
CA LEU A 122 19.54 -44.86 -0.36
C LEU A 122 21.05 -44.97 -0.14
N ALA A 123 21.71 -43.87 0.25
CA ALA A 123 23.15 -43.89 0.55
C ALA A 123 23.50 -44.75 1.78
N MET A 124 22.62 -44.82 2.79
CA MET A 124 22.77 -45.75 3.92
C MET A 124 22.72 -47.21 3.46
N MET A 125 21.77 -47.56 2.57
CA MET A 125 21.69 -48.92 2.01
C MET A 125 22.94 -49.29 1.19
N GLY A 126 23.58 -48.28 0.58
CA GLY A 126 24.87 -48.40 -0.09
C GLY A 126 26.09 -48.55 0.83
N ASN A 127 25.88 -48.61 2.15
CA ASN A 127 26.89 -48.70 3.20
C ASN A 127 27.84 -47.48 3.25
N TYR A 128 27.33 -46.27 2.96
CA TYR A 128 28.07 -45.00 3.02
C TYR A 128 29.35 -44.91 2.16
N SER A 129 29.48 -45.77 1.16
CA SER A 129 30.67 -45.80 0.31
C SER A 129 30.70 -44.63 -0.66
N LEU A 130 31.70 -43.75 -0.53
CA LEU A 130 31.93 -42.64 -1.46
C LEU A 130 32.19 -43.16 -2.88
N ALA A 131 32.97 -44.23 -3.04
CA ALA A 131 33.25 -44.82 -4.35
C ALA A 131 31.97 -45.29 -5.08
N ARG A 132 30.97 -45.79 -4.35
CA ARG A 132 29.67 -46.18 -4.93
C ARG A 132 28.80 -44.97 -5.27
N ALA A 133 28.89 -43.90 -4.50
CA ALA A 133 28.21 -42.65 -4.81
C ALA A 133 28.80 -41.98 -6.06
N GLU A 134 30.12 -42.00 -6.23
CA GLU A 134 30.82 -41.48 -7.41
C GLU A 134 30.59 -42.33 -8.67
N ALA A 135 30.41 -43.64 -8.52
CA ALA A 135 29.96 -44.52 -9.60
C ALA A 135 28.49 -44.30 -10.01
N GLY A 136 27.78 -43.33 -9.41
CA GLY A 136 26.40 -42.99 -9.71
C GLY A 136 25.36 -43.97 -9.15
N GLY A 137 25.72 -44.75 -8.14
CA GLY A 137 24.81 -45.65 -7.43
C GLY A 137 24.12 -45.01 -6.23
N TRP A 138 23.03 -45.64 -5.77
CA TRP A 138 22.34 -45.29 -4.52
C TRP A 138 21.88 -43.81 -4.47
N GLY A 139 22.18 -43.08 -3.41
CA GLY A 139 21.77 -41.67 -3.24
C GLY A 139 22.69 -40.63 -3.88
N GLY A 140 23.72 -41.04 -4.63
CA GLY A 140 24.74 -40.14 -5.18
C GLY A 140 25.50 -39.36 -4.11
N ARG A 141 26.28 -38.35 -4.52
CA ARG A 141 27.05 -37.49 -3.60
C ARG A 141 26.18 -36.74 -2.61
N ILE A 142 24.99 -36.29 -3.02
CA ILE A 142 24.07 -35.54 -2.15
C ILE A 142 23.53 -36.45 -1.06
N GLY A 143 23.03 -37.63 -1.41
CA GLY A 143 22.57 -38.61 -0.43
C GLY A 143 23.67 -39.05 0.52
N TRP A 144 24.87 -39.30 0.01
CA TRP A 144 26.03 -39.67 0.83
C TRP A 144 26.40 -38.59 1.85
N SER A 145 26.51 -37.33 1.41
CA SER A 145 26.85 -36.21 2.30
C SER A 145 25.80 -35.99 3.38
N LEU A 146 24.52 -36.06 3.02
CA LEU A 146 23.42 -35.94 3.96
C LEU A 146 23.39 -37.11 4.95
N ALA A 147 23.60 -38.35 4.48
CA ALA A 147 23.68 -39.52 5.36
C ALA A 147 24.82 -39.42 6.38
N ILE A 148 26.00 -38.93 5.97
CA ILE A 148 27.14 -38.71 6.88
C ILE A 148 26.82 -37.67 7.94
N LEU A 149 26.08 -36.60 7.59
CA LEU A 149 25.70 -35.57 8.56
C LEU A 149 24.90 -36.17 9.72
N PHE A 150 23.90 -37.00 9.42
CA PHE A 150 23.08 -37.66 10.44
C PHE A 150 23.89 -38.69 11.24
N VAL A 151 24.79 -39.44 10.59
CA VAL A 151 25.69 -40.38 11.29
C VAL A 151 26.66 -39.65 12.21
N ARG A 152 27.17 -38.46 11.83
CA ARG A 152 28.02 -37.64 12.69
C ARG A 152 27.27 -37.08 13.89
N LEU A 153 25.98 -36.76 13.72
CA LEU A 153 25.17 -36.16 14.78
C LEU A 153 24.77 -37.17 15.87
N ALA A 154 24.41 -38.41 15.48
CA ALA A 154 23.80 -39.38 16.39
C ALA A 154 24.39 -40.80 16.31
N GLY A 155 25.55 -40.96 15.66
CA GLY A 155 26.18 -42.27 15.41
C GLY A 155 25.49 -43.07 14.29
N PRO A 156 26.02 -44.24 13.90
CA PRO A 156 25.47 -45.01 12.78
C PRO A 156 24.03 -45.49 12.98
N LEU A 157 23.73 -46.00 14.19
CA LEU A 157 22.37 -46.47 14.54
C LEU A 157 21.43 -45.30 14.83
N GLY A 158 21.84 -44.34 15.66
CA GLY A 158 21.00 -43.20 16.02
C GLY A 158 20.76 -42.25 14.85
N GLY A 159 21.76 -42.01 14.00
CA GLY A 159 21.64 -41.21 12.78
C GLY A 159 20.67 -41.84 11.78
N GLY A 160 20.69 -43.16 11.63
CA GLY A 160 19.73 -43.89 10.80
C GLY A 160 18.29 -43.78 11.31
N ILE A 161 18.09 -43.97 12.61
CA ILE A 161 16.76 -43.83 13.24
C ILE A 161 16.24 -42.40 13.07
N LEU A 162 17.08 -41.40 13.35
CA LEU A 162 16.74 -39.99 13.22
C LEU A 162 16.35 -39.63 11.78
N LEU A 163 17.13 -40.12 10.80
CA LEU A 163 16.86 -39.89 9.39
C LEU A 163 15.51 -40.48 8.96
N VAL A 164 15.18 -41.70 9.40
CA VAL A 164 13.88 -42.34 9.13
C VAL A 164 12.73 -41.55 9.77
N ILE A 165 12.90 -41.07 10.99
CA ILE A 165 11.89 -40.23 11.66
C ILE A 165 11.66 -38.94 10.88
N CYS A 166 12.72 -38.20 10.54
CA CYS A 166 12.61 -36.97 9.75
C CYS A 166 11.96 -37.22 8.39
N TRP A 167 12.31 -38.35 7.73
CA TRP A 167 11.74 -38.74 6.45
C TRP A 167 10.24 -39.06 6.56
N LEU A 168 9.81 -39.80 7.59
CA LEU A 168 8.40 -40.08 7.85
C LEU A 168 7.62 -38.80 8.15
N MET A 169 8.17 -37.86 8.92
CA MET A 169 7.54 -36.57 9.21
C MET A 169 7.39 -35.71 7.95
N ALA A 170 8.43 -35.66 7.10
CA ALA A 170 8.40 -34.92 5.84
C ALA A 170 7.37 -35.50 4.87
N LEU A 171 7.31 -36.84 4.73
CA LEU A 171 6.27 -37.51 3.93
C LEU A 171 4.86 -37.29 4.49
N ALA A 172 4.70 -37.40 5.81
CA ALA A 172 3.40 -37.20 6.45
C ALA A 172 2.86 -35.77 6.21
N SER A 173 3.76 -34.78 6.25
CA SER A 173 3.44 -33.39 5.97
C SER A 173 3.21 -33.13 4.47
N GLY A 174 3.97 -33.78 3.60
CA GLY A 174 3.85 -33.63 2.14
C GLY A 174 2.55 -34.20 1.56
N PHE A 175 2.03 -35.28 2.15
CA PHE A 175 0.79 -35.94 1.70
C PHE A 175 -0.46 -35.58 2.53
N ASP A 176 -0.39 -34.55 3.39
CA ASP A 176 -1.45 -34.19 4.36
C ASP A 176 -1.95 -35.40 5.19
N LEU A 177 -1.04 -36.35 5.49
CA LEU A 177 -1.37 -37.53 6.31
C LEU A 177 -1.65 -37.15 7.76
N TRP A 178 -1.14 -36.00 8.24
CA TRP A 178 -1.39 -35.51 9.60
C TRP A 178 -2.87 -35.24 9.85
N GLU A 179 -3.57 -34.60 8.89
CA GLU A 179 -5.01 -34.34 8.98
C GLU A 179 -5.82 -35.65 8.95
N ARG A 180 -5.37 -36.65 8.19
CA ARG A 180 -6.01 -37.98 8.11
C ARG A 180 -5.77 -38.82 9.36
N LEU A 181 -4.56 -38.75 9.92
CA LEU A 181 -4.18 -39.43 11.15
C LEU A 181 -4.94 -38.85 12.34
N GLU A 182 -5.01 -37.52 12.42
CA GLU A 182 -5.81 -36.80 13.40
C GLU A 182 -7.28 -37.23 13.30
N ALA A 183 -7.88 -37.22 12.09
CA ALA A 183 -9.25 -37.66 11.88
C ALA A 183 -9.49 -39.15 12.25
N TRP A 184 -8.50 -40.02 12.03
CA TRP A 184 -8.56 -41.43 12.41
C TRP A 184 -8.42 -41.65 13.93
N LEU A 185 -7.50 -40.94 14.59
CA LEU A 185 -7.31 -40.96 16.03
C LEU A 185 -8.55 -40.46 16.77
N TRP A 186 -9.18 -39.38 16.28
CA TRP A 186 -10.45 -38.88 16.82
C TRP A 186 -11.57 -39.93 16.71
N ARG A 187 -11.67 -40.66 15.59
CA ARG A 187 -12.63 -41.76 15.42
C ARG A 187 -12.40 -42.91 16.41
N GLN A 188 -11.14 -43.21 16.74
CA GLN A 188 -10.81 -44.30 17.66
C GLN A 188 -10.94 -43.87 19.15
N ALA A 189 -10.73 -42.59 19.45
CA ALA A 189 -10.85 -42.01 20.79
C ALA A 189 -12.31 -41.68 21.20
N GLY A 190 -13.32 -42.06 20.41
CA GLY A 190 -14.73 -41.78 20.71
C GLY A 190 -15.11 -40.30 20.70
N GLY A 191 -14.19 -39.41 20.31
CA GLY A 191 -14.41 -37.97 20.18
C GLY A 191 -14.72 -37.62 18.73
N ALA A 192 -15.93 -37.16 18.46
CA ALA A 192 -16.27 -36.66 17.14
C ALA A 192 -15.32 -35.49 16.77
N PRO A 193 -14.57 -35.57 15.66
CA PRO A 193 -13.84 -34.41 15.17
C PRO A 193 -14.87 -33.41 14.63
N VAL A 194 -14.96 -32.24 15.27
CA VAL A 194 -15.67 -31.09 14.73
C VAL A 194 -14.79 -30.50 13.63
N VAL A 195 -14.88 -31.06 12.43
CA VAL A 195 -14.35 -30.46 11.21
C VAL A 195 -15.51 -30.20 10.28
N ALA A 196 -15.70 -28.91 10.00
CA ALA A 196 -16.68 -28.38 9.07
C ALA A 196 -16.50 -29.04 7.69
N ALA A 197 -17.52 -29.78 7.26
CA ALA A 197 -17.63 -30.22 5.88
C ALA A 197 -17.74 -28.99 4.96
N ALA A 198 -16.81 -28.85 4.02
CA ALA A 198 -17.06 -28.09 2.80
C ALA A 198 -18.23 -28.76 2.04
N PRO A 199 -19.23 -28.00 1.57
CA PRO A 199 -20.38 -28.58 0.88
C PRO A 199 -19.96 -29.15 -0.49
N PRO A 200 -20.61 -30.24 -0.96
CA PRO A 200 -20.41 -30.73 -2.32
C PRO A 200 -20.85 -29.67 -3.33
N ALA A 201 -20.10 -29.55 -4.42
CA ALA A 201 -20.46 -28.75 -5.59
C ALA A 201 -21.77 -29.31 -6.18
N VAL A 202 -22.86 -28.57 -5.96
CA VAL A 202 -24.15 -28.82 -6.60
C VAL A 202 -24.15 -28.04 -7.92
N GLU A 203 -24.31 -28.80 -8.99
CA GLU A 203 -24.63 -28.38 -10.35
C GLU A 203 -25.81 -27.38 -10.32
N ALA A 204 -25.71 -26.31 -11.10
CA ALA A 204 -26.67 -25.20 -11.10
C ALA A 204 -28.07 -25.66 -11.52
N ALA A 205 -28.93 -25.94 -10.53
CA ALA A 205 -30.37 -25.95 -10.66
C ALA A 205 -30.93 -24.55 -10.28
N PRO A 206 -32.11 -24.15 -10.81
CA PRO A 206 -32.64 -22.79 -10.68
C PRO A 206 -32.94 -22.42 -9.21
N PRO A 207 -33.06 -21.12 -8.87
CA PRO A 207 -32.99 -20.65 -7.51
C PRO A 207 -34.28 -21.01 -6.75
N GLU A 208 -34.25 -22.10 -5.98
CA GLU A 208 -35.24 -22.37 -4.95
C GLU A 208 -34.75 -21.94 -3.56
N SER A 209 -35.65 -21.19 -2.92
CA SER A 209 -35.58 -20.53 -1.62
C SER A 209 -34.64 -21.11 -0.56
N SER A 210 -33.82 -20.20 -0.01
CA SER A 210 -33.33 -20.14 1.38
C SER A 210 -33.46 -21.41 2.22
N ARG A 211 -32.34 -22.12 2.42
CA ARG A 211 -32.16 -22.97 3.60
C ARG A 211 -30.91 -22.56 4.38
N SER A 212 -31.18 -22.36 5.67
CA SER A 212 -30.35 -21.81 6.72
C SER A 212 -29.08 -22.62 7.00
N SER A 213 -28.00 -21.92 7.32
CA SER A 213 -26.79 -22.43 7.98
C SER A 213 -27.10 -23.11 9.33
N PRO A 214 -26.23 -24.02 9.82
CA PRO A 214 -26.46 -24.75 11.07
C PRO A 214 -26.59 -23.78 12.25
N PRO A 215 -27.45 -24.08 13.25
CA PRO A 215 -27.71 -23.15 14.33
C PRO A 215 -26.47 -23.04 15.20
N LYS A 216 -25.80 -21.87 15.17
CA LYS A 216 -24.94 -21.45 16.27
C LYS A 216 -25.73 -21.67 17.56
N ARG A 217 -25.16 -22.40 18.53
CA ARG A 217 -25.75 -22.65 19.86
C ARG A 217 -26.32 -21.32 20.35
N LYS A 218 -27.65 -21.18 20.30
CA LYS A 218 -28.31 -19.92 20.63
C LYS A 218 -28.02 -19.68 22.10
N VAL A 219 -27.22 -18.67 22.40
CA VAL A 219 -27.12 -18.17 23.77
C VAL A 219 -28.52 -17.66 24.10
N GLU A 220 -29.30 -18.47 24.82
CA GLU A 220 -30.62 -18.05 25.25
C GLU A 220 -30.45 -16.97 26.31
N LEU A 221 -30.76 -15.73 25.91
CA LEU A 221 -30.73 -14.60 26.81
C LEU A 221 -31.86 -14.74 27.85
N PRO A 222 -31.55 -14.60 29.15
CA PRO A 222 -32.57 -14.50 30.19
C PRO A 222 -33.62 -13.44 29.85
N PRO A 223 -34.89 -13.62 30.24
CA PRO A 223 -35.99 -12.73 29.85
C PRO A 223 -35.73 -11.25 30.20
N GLN A 224 -35.04 -10.99 31.31
CA GLN A 224 -34.69 -9.62 31.76
C GLN A 224 -33.75 -8.85 30.81
N PHE A 225 -33.00 -9.55 29.95
CA PHE A 225 -32.05 -8.93 29.01
C PHE A 225 -32.55 -8.92 27.55
N ARG A 226 -33.78 -9.40 27.29
CA ARG A 226 -34.33 -9.41 25.92
C ARG A 226 -34.73 -8.00 25.50
N LYS A 227 -34.28 -7.57 24.31
CA LYS A 227 -34.60 -6.27 23.70
C LYS A 227 -35.49 -6.42 22.48
N SER A 228 -36.24 -5.37 22.20
CA SER A 228 -37.19 -5.27 21.08
C SER A 228 -37.10 -3.90 20.40
N PHE A 229 -35.88 -3.46 20.11
CA PHE A 229 -35.67 -2.31 19.25
C PHE A 229 -36.07 -2.64 17.81
N LYS A 230 -36.76 -1.70 17.16
CA LYS A 230 -37.07 -1.75 15.73
C LYS A 230 -36.03 -0.95 14.97
N VAL A 231 -35.53 -1.49 13.86
CA VAL A 231 -34.76 -0.74 12.88
C VAL A 231 -35.75 0.11 12.12
N LYS A 232 -35.61 1.44 12.20
CA LYS A 232 -36.36 2.32 11.29
C LYS A 232 -35.87 2.01 9.87
N ASP A 233 -36.78 1.63 8.98
CA ASP A 233 -36.44 1.37 7.59
C ASP A 233 -35.75 2.59 7.00
N ARG A 234 -34.50 2.42 6.57
CA ARG A 234 -33.75 3.46 5.86
C ARG A 234 -34.43 3.84 4.54
N ALA A 235 -35.37 3.01 4.07
CA ALA A 235 -36.22 3.29 2.91
C ALA A 235 -37.18 4.48 3.12
N GLU A 236 -37.43 4.89 4.37
CA GLU A 236 -38.18 6.13 4.67
C GLU A 236 -37.29 7.38 4.74
N GLU A 237 -35.96 7.24 4.68
CA GLU A 237 -35.09 8.39 4.37
C GLU A 237 -35.35 8.75 2.90
N LYS A 238 -36.11 9.84 2.72
CA LYS A 238 -36.44 10.54 1.46
C LYS A 238 -35.58 10.07 0.29
N LYS A 239 -36.24 9.57 -0.78
CA LYS A 239 -35.63 9.38 -2.12
C LYS A 239 -34.57 10.47 -2.32
N PRO A 240 -33.32 10.12 -2.69
CA PRO A 240 -32.26 11.11 -2.83
C PRO A 240 -32.82 12.27 -3.65
N ALA A 241 -32.70 13.48 -3.10
CA ALA A 241 -33.12 14.69 -3.81
C ALA A 241 -32.54 14.63 -5.22
N ALA A 242 -33.32 15.03 -6.22
CA ALA A 242 -32.81 15.07 -7.59
C ALA A 242 -31.45 15.77 -7.57
N PRO A 243 -30.39 15.17 -8.17
CA PRO A 243 -29.06 15.74 -8.10
C PRO A 243 -29.12 17.18 -8.59
N LEU A 244 -28.56 18.09 -7.80
CA LEU A 244 -28.57 19.51 -8.14
C LEU A 244 -27.89 19.72 -9.51
N PRO A 245 -28.30 20.75 -10.28
CA PRO A 245 -27.75 21.03 -11.60
C PRO A 245 -26.22 21.13 -11.53
N ARG A 246 -25.54 20.31 -12.33
CA ARG A 246 -24.09 20.25 -12.41
C ARG A 246 -23.65 20.85 -13.74
N ASP A 247 -22.50 21.53 -13.75
CA ASP A 247 -21.89 22.03 -14.98
C ASP A 247 -21.71 20.89 -15.99
N GLU A 248 -22.14 21.10 -17.24
CA GLU A 248 -22.08 20.12 -18.33
C GLU A 248 -20.63 19.75 -18.70
N ARG A 249 -19.66 20.59 -18.34
CA ARG A 249 -18.23 20.31 -18.51
C ARG A 249 -17.70 19.26 -17.53
N LEU A 250 -18.43 18.98 -16.44
CA LEU A 250 -18.02 18.01 -15.44
C LEU A 250 -18.53 16.60 -15.75
N PRO A 251 -17.80 15.55 -15.30
CA PRO A 251 -18.24 14.18 -15.47
C PRO A 251 -19.60 13.91 -14.79
N PRO A 252 -20.51 13.18 -15.44
CA PRO A 252 -21.78 12.83 -14.84
C PRO A 252 -21.59 11.81 -13.71
N LEU A 253 -22.39 11.92 -12.64
CA LEU A 253 -22.25 11.10 -11.43
C LEU A 253 -22.50 9.61 -11.68
N ASN A 254 -23.17 9.24 -12.77
CA ASN A 254 -23.41 7.85 -13.16
C ASN A 254 -22.15 7.11 -13.64
N LEU A 255 -21.03 7.82 -13.85
CA LEU A 255 -19.72 7.18 -14.02
C LEU A 255 -19.28 6.45 -12.74
N LEU A 256 -19.78 6.87 -11.58
CA LEU A 256 -19.51 6.23 -10.30
C LEU A 256 -20.58 5.18 -9.97
N MET A 257 -20.17 4.14 -9.26
CA MET A 257 -21.07 3.07 -8.84
C MET A 257 -22.02 3.54 -7.74
N SER A 258 -23.27 3.07 -7.78
CA SER A 258 -24.23 3.25 -6.69
C SER A 258 -23.93 2.32 -5.51
N GLU A 259 -24.33 2.72 -4.30
CA GLU A 259 -24.21 1.91 -3.10
C GLU A 259 -25.31 0.84 -3.06
N GLN A 260 -24.96 -0.38 -2.63
CA GLN A 260 -25.92 -1.47 -2.44
C GLN A 260 -26.49 -1.40 -1.01
N SER A 261 -27.82 -1.40 -0.87
CA SER A 261 -28.46 -1.40 0.45
C SER A 261 -28.33 -2.79 1.09
N VAL A 262 -27.63 -2.88 2.22
CA VAL A 262 -27.66 -4.08 3.07
C VAL A 262 -28.72 -3.84 4.15
N GLN A 263 -29.74 -4.71 4.22
CA GLN A 263 -30.73 -4.61 5.28
C GLN A 263 -30.15 -5.09 6.62
N PRO A 264 -30.33 -4.34 7.72
CA PRO A 264 -29.80 -4.71 9.02
C PRO A 264 -30.63 -5.83 9.63
N ASP A 265 -29.99 -6.81 10.25
CA ASP A 265 -30.70 -7.87 10.97
C ASP A 265 -31.10 -7.40 12.38
N GLU A 266 -32.36 -6.99 12.55
CA GLU A 266 -32.92 -6.52 13.83
C GLU A 266 -32.72 -7.53 14.96
N ARG A 267 -32.79 -8.83 14.64
CA ARG A 267 -32.63 -9.88 15.64
C ARG A 267 -31.22 -9.86 16.20
N THR A 268 -30.22 -9.74 15.33
CA THR A 268 -28.82 -9.68 15.73
C THR A 268 -28.58 -8.44 16.61
N ILE A 269 -29.11 -7.28 16.24
CA ILE A 269 -28.96 -6.04 17.02
C ILE A 269 -29.54 -6.20 18.44
N ASN A 270 -30.76 -6.74 18.55
CA ASN A 270 -31.42 -6.96 19.83
C ASN A 270 -30.70 -8.00 20.70
N GLN A 271 -30.15 -9.04 20.08
CA GLN A 271 -29.33 -10.04 20.78
C GLN A 271 -28.03 -9.43 21.32
N THR A 272 -27.32 -8.66 20.50
CA THR A 272 -26.09 -7.97 20.92
C THR A 272 -26.37 -6.98 22.05
N ALA A 273 -27.44 -6.19 21.96
CA ALA A 273 -27.84 -5.26 23.03
C ALA A 273 -28.09 -5.99 24.36
N GLY A 274 -28.83 -7.11 24.33
CA GLY A 274 -29.07 -7.91 25.52
C GLY A 274 -27.80 -8.55 26.08
N LEU A 275 -26.88 -8.98 25.20
CA LEU A 275 -25.60 -9.55 25.61
C LEU A 275 -24.69 -8.52 26.29
N ILE A 276 -24.66 -7.27 25.80
CA ILE A 276 -23.94 -6.16 26.45
C ILE A 276 -24.44 -5.97 27.90
N GLU A 277 -25.75 -5.86 28.10
CA GLU A 277 -26.32 -5.68 29.45
C GLU A 277 -26.02 -6.87 30.37
N LYS A 278 -26.16 -8.09 29.84
CA LYS A 278 -25.89 -9.32 30.58
C LYS A 278 -24.42 -9.37 31.03
N THR A 279 -23.49 -9.13 30.12
CA THR A 279 -22.06 -9.16 30.43
C THR A 279 -21.69 -8.08 31.45
N LEU A 280 -22.15 -6.84 31.28
CA LEU A 280 -21.90 -5.78 32.26
C LEU A 280 -22.46 -6.14 33.65
N ALA A 281 -23.65 -6.74 33.72
CA ALA A 281 -24.25 -7.18 34.97
C ALA A 281 -23.46 -8.33 35.65
N GLU A 282 -22.90 -9.28 34.88
CA GLU A 282 -22.05 -10.36 35.41
C GLU A 282 -20.79 -9.82 36.10
N PHE A 283 -20.25 -8.68 35.65
CA PHE A 283 -19.13 -7.98 36.29
C PHE A 283 -19.56 -7.01 37.40
N GLY A 284 -20.83 -7.05 37.84
CA GLY A 284 -21.35 -6.19 38.90
C GLY A 284 -21.53 -4.72 38.48
N ILE A 285 -21.58 -4.45 37.18
CA ILE A 285 -21.76 -3.11 36.61
C ILE A 285 -23.16 -3.03 35.97
N PRO A 286 -24.20 -2.65 36.73
CA PRO A 286 -25.54 -2.54 36.16
C PRO A 286 -25.57 -1.39 35.14
N ALA A 287 -26.01 -1.69 33.93
CA ALA A 287 -26.14 -0.73 32.83
C ALA A 287 -27.27 -1.14 31.90
N ARG A 288 -27.87 -0.16 31.21
CA ARG A 288 -28.98 -0.39 30.29
C ARG A 288 -28.67 0.15 28.90
N VAL A 289 -28.87 -0.66 27.87
CA VAL A 289 -28.88 -0.22 26.48
C VAL A 289 -30.21 0.47 26.21
N ILE A 290 -30.17 1.76 25.88
CA ILE A 290 -31.35 2.61 25.64
C ILE A 290 -31.66 2.80 24.15
N GLY A 291 -30.71 2.48 23.27
CA GLY A 291 -30.87 2.57 21.82
C GLY A 291 -29.61 2.16 21.07
N PHE A 292 -29.64 2.29 19.76
CA PHE A 292 -28.50 2.00 18.88
C PHE A 292 -28.49 2.94 17.68
N ARG A 293 -27.31 3.12 17.07
CA ARG A 293 -27.11 3.78 15.78
C ARG A 293 -26.35 2.82 14.88
N LEU A 294 -26.91 2.55 13.70
CA LEU A 294 -26.33 1.62 12.75
C LEU A 294 -25.43 2.39 11.76
N GLY A 295 -24.13 2.10 11.79
CA GLY A 295 -23.17 2.58 10.81
C GLY A 295 -22.84 1.51 9.75
N PRO A 296 -22.01 1.86 8.74
CA PRO A 296 -21.61 0.92 7.69
C PRO A 296 -20.83 -0.29 8.24
N THR A 297 -19.90 -0.04 9.16
CA THR A 297 -18.94 -1.06 9.64
C THR A 297 -19.21 -1.48 11.09
N VAL A 298 -19.74 -0.57 11.90
CA VAL A 298 -20.04 -0.78 13.32
C VAL A 298 -21.46 -0.35 13.67
N THR A 299 -22.00 -0.94 14.73
CA THR A 299 -23.22 -0.48 15.40
C THR A 299 -22.82 0.15 16.73
N GLN A 300 -23.21 1.40 16.96
CA GLN A 300 -23.00 2.07 18.24
C GLN A 300 -24.21 1.86 19.15
N PHE A 301 -24.05 1.11 20.23
CA PHE A 301 -25.07 0.92 21.26
C PHE A 301 -24.96 2.01 22.33
N ALA A 302 -26.07 2.69 22.61
CA ALA A 302 -26.16 3.71 23.65
C ALA A 302 -26.41 3.05 25.01
N VAL A 303 -25.40 3.08 25.88
CA VAL A 303 -25.41 2.42 27.20
C VAL A 303 -25.47 3.45 28.31
N GLN A 304 -26.55 3.43 29.07
CA GLN A 304 -26.74 4.27 30.25
C GLN A 304 -26.20 3.55 31.50
N PRO A 305 -25.22 4.13 32.22
CA PRO A 305 -24.73 3.57 33.47
C PRO A 305 -25.83 3.57 34.55
N GLY A 306 -25.99 2.46 35.27
CA GLY A 306 -26.93 2.31 36.38
C GLY A 306 -26.35 2.75 37.73
N PHE A 307 -26.93 2.21 38.80
CA PHE A 307 -26.54 2.49 40.19
C PHE A 307 -26.18 1.20 40.92
N ILE A 308 -25.12 1.24 41.72
CA ILE A 308 -24.67 0.15 42.59
C ILE A 308 -25.01 0.53 44.03
N ARG A 309 -25.52 -0.41 44.82
CA ARG A 309 -25.72 -0.23 46.27
C ARG A 309 -24.40 -0.50 46.99
N LYS A 310 -23.95 0.43 47.84
CA LYS A 310 -22.79 0.27 48.71
C LYS A 310 -23.19 0.55 50.17
N GLY A 311 -22.96 -0.41 51.06
CA GLY A 311 -23.30 -0.35 52.49
C GLY A 311 -23.96 -1.64 52.99
N GLU A 312 -24.02 -1.83 54.32
CA GLU A 312 -24.88 -2.85 54.96
C GLU A 312 -26.36 -2.43 54.86
N GLU A 313 -27.29 -3.40 54.94
CA GLU A 313 -28.68 -3.29 54.47
C GLU A 313 -29.50 -2.09 55.00
N GLU A 314 -29.14 -1.53 56.16
CA GLU A 314 -29.85 -0.39 56.76
C GLU A 314 -29.35 0.99 56.26
N ASP A 315 -28.14 1.10 55.68
CA ASP A 315 -27.50 2.36 55.22
C ASP A 315 -27.00 2.29 53.75
N ALA A 316 -27.70 1.54 52.90
CA ALA A 316 -27.28 1.32 51.52
C ALA A 316 -27.36 2.60 50.64
N GLN A 317 -26.24 3.26 50.43
CA GLN A 317 -26.13 4.41 49.52
C GLN A 317 -26.09 3.93 48.05
N GLN A 318 -26.89 4.57 47.20
CA GLN A 318 -26.87 4.32 45.75
C GLN A 318 -25.79 5.17 45.09
N VAL A 319 -24.74 4.52 44.60
CA VAL A 319 -23.64 5.17 43.89
C VAL A 319 -23.76 4.89 42.41
N LYS A 320 -23.75 5.95 41.58
CA LYS A 320 -23.79 5.80 40.12
C LYS A 320 -22.53 5.10 39.63
N VAL A 321 -22.70 4.15 38.71
CA VAL A 321 -21.59 3.47 38.02
C VAL A 321 -20.69 4.53 37.37
N ARG A 322 -19.39 4.43 37.62
CA ARG A 322 -18.42 5.33 37.01
C ARG A 322 -18.17 4.91 35.56
N VAL A 323 -18.16 5.87 34.65
CA VAL A 323 -17.92 5.64 33.22
C VAL A 323 -16.59 4.89 32.97
N ALA A 324 -15.55 5.19 33.76
CA ALA A 324 -14.26 4.50 33.70
C ALA A 324 -14.36 2.99 33.98
N GLN A 325 -15.32 2.55 34.80
CA GLN A 325 -15.53 1.12 35.08
C GLN A 325 -16.06 0.38 33.84
N ILE A 326 -16.94 1.01 33.07
CA ILE A 326 -17.45 0.45 31.81
C ILE A 326 -16.32 0.41 30.78
N ALA A 327 -15.53 1.48 30.67
CA ALA A 327 -14.40 1.54 29.74
C ALA A 327 -13.34 0.47 30.04
N ALA A 328 -13.11 0.13 31.32
CA ALA A 328 -12.15 -0.90 31.72
C ALA A 328 -12.51 -2.31 31.23
N LEU A 329 -13.81 -2.60 31.03
CA LEU A 329 -14.29 -3.91 30.56
C LEU A 329 -14.25 -4.09 29.04
N GLN A 330 -13.57 -3.21 28.31
CA GLN A 330 -13.52 -3.25 26.84
C GLN A 330 -13.08 -4.63 26.29
N LYS A 331 -12.06 -5.25 26.89
CA LYS A 331 -11.53 -6.55 26.46
C LYS A 331 -12.51 -7.70 26.77
N ASP A 332 -13.13 -7.68 27.95
CA ASP A 332 -14.10 -8.69 28.37
C ASP A 332 -15.38 -8.62 27.54
N LEU A 333 -15.84 -7.42 27.23
CA LEU A 333 -16.96 -7.20 26.30
C LEU A 333 -16.63 -7.69 24.89
N ALA A 334 -15.41 -7.43 24.39
CA ALA A 334 -14.99 -7.93 23.08
C ALA A 334 -15.03 -9.47 23.04
N LEU A 335 -14.54 -10.14 24.10
CA LEU A 335 -14.59 -11.59 24.24
C LEU A 335 -16.04 -12.11 24.28
N ALA A 336 -16.89 -11.52 25.13
CA ALA A 336 -18.28 -11.95 25.28
C ALA A 336 -19.09 -11.79 23.98
N LEU A 337 -18.84 -10.71 23.24
CA LEU A 337 -19.50 -10.42 21.96
C LEU A 337 -18.88 -11.16 20.76
N SER A 338 -17.79 -11.92 20.98
CA SER A 338 -17.01 -12.55 19.89
C SER A 338 -16.56 -11.53 18.82
N ALA A 339 -16.20 -10.32 19.26
CA ALA A 339 -15.74 -9.25 18.38
C ALA A 339 -14.21 -9.18 18.38
N GLU A 340 -13.59 -9.00 17.20
CA GLU A 340 -12.13 -8.87 17.08
C GLU A 340 -11.60 -7.62 17.81
N ARG A 341 -12.28 -6.48 17.63
CA ARG A 341 -11.97 -5.21 18.27
C ARG A 341 -13.27 -4.48 18.62
N LEU A 342 -13.29 -3.84 19.77
CA LEU A 342 -14.43 -3.07 20.28
C LEU A 342 -13.92 -1.70 20.74
N ARG A 343 -14.70 -0.64 20.52
CA ARG A 343 -14.39 0.73 20.98
C ARG A 343 -15.49 1.21 21.93
N ILE A 344 -15.08 1.83 23.03
CA ILE A 344 -16.00 2.45 23.99
C ILE A 344 -15.77 3.96 23.95
N GLU A 345 -16.77 4.70 23.50
CA GLU A 345 -16.80 6.17 23.49
C GLU A 345 -17.49 6.67 24.76
N ALA A 346 -16.74 7.35 25.62
CA ALA A 346 -17.11 7.51 27.01
C ALA A 346 -16.75 8.91 27.55
N PRO A 347 -17.71 9.83 27.72
CA PRO A 347 -19.09 9.81 27.22
C PRO A 347 -19.18 10.14 25.72
N VAL A 348 -20.32 9.86 25.09
CA VAL A 348 -20.59 10.34 23.72
C VAL A 348 -20.79 11.86 23.76
N PRO A 349 -20.10 12.65 22.91
CA PRO A 349 -20.21 14.11 22.92
C PRO A 349 -21.66 14.60 22.83
N GLY A 350 -22.04 15.47 23.76
CA GLY A 350 -23.39 16.04 23.84
C GLY A 350 -24.49 15.07 24.26
N GLN A 351 -24.15 13.86 24.73
CA GLN A 351 -25.13 12.82 25.09
C GLN A 351 -24.86 12.23 26.48
N PRO A 352 -25.90 11.92 27.29
CA PRO A 352 -25.73 11.42 28.66
C PRO A 352 -25.54 9.89 28.73
N TYR A 353 -24.88 9.28 27.75
CA TYR A 353 -24.65 7.83 27.66
C TYR A 353 -23.24 7.48 27.16
N VAL A 354 -22.83 6.23 27.38
CA VAL A 354 -21.61 5.64 26.87
C VAL A 354 -21.92 4.92 25.55
N GLY A 355 -21.15 5.18 24.50
CA GLY A 355 -21.29 4.51 23.21
C GLY A 355 -20.41 3.26 23.16
N ILE A 356 -21.01 2.09 22.98
CA ILE A 356 -20.27 0.84 22.73
C ILE A 356 -20.38 0.50 21.25
N GLU A 357 -19.27 0.60 20.53
CA GLU A 357 -19.20 0.34 19.09
C GLU A 357 -18.79 -1.11 18.85
N VAL A 358 -19.74 -1.89 18.32
CA VAL A 358 -19.58 -3.32 18.02
C VAL A 358 -19.52 -3.51 16.51
N PRO A 359 -18.57 -4.30 15.97
CA PRO A 359 -18.50 -4.61 14.55
C PRO A 359 -19.78 -5.26 14.03
N ASN A 360 -20.23 -4.85 12.84
CA ASN A 360 -21.35 -5.47 12.15
C ASN A 360 -20.95 -6.85 11.62
N ALA A 361 -21.87 -7.81 11.64
CA ALA A 361 -21.65 -9.13 11.04
C ALA A 361 -21.42 -9.06 9.51
N ARG A 362 -21.98 -8.03 8.86
CA ARG A 362 -21.76 -7.71 7.44
C ARG A 362 -21.51 -6.21 7.34
N SER A 363 -20.29 -5.82 6.96
CA SER A 363 -19.93 -4.42 6.72
C SER A 363 -20.45 -3.95 5.36
N MET A 364 -20.97 -2.73 5.30
CA MET A 364 -21.35 -2.08 4.04
C MET A 364 -20.16 -1.36 3.42
N THR A 365 -19.98 -1.49 2.11
CA THR A 365 -18.99 -0.71 1.36
C THR A 365 -19.54 0.68 1.05
N VAL A 366 -18.88 1.70 1.56
CA VAL A 366 -19.24 3.10 1.29
C VAL A 366 -18.74 3.50 -0.11
N ARG A 367 -19.65 3.98 -0.96
CA ARG A 367 -19.35 4.45 -2.33
C ARG A 367 -19.29 5.96 -2.41
N LEU A 368 -18.56 6.48 -3.40
CA LEU A 368 -18.37 7.93 -3.58
C LEU A 368 -19.67 8.63 -4.02
N ARG A 369 -20.39 8.02 -4.97
CA ARG A 369 -21.56 8.64 -5.61
C ARG A 369 -22.62 9.14 -4.62
N PRO A 370 -23.13 8.33 -3.67
CA PRO A 370 -24.19 8.80 -2.76
C PRO A 370 -23.74 9.95 -1.85
N ILE A 371 -22.45 10.10 -1.59
CA ILE A 371 -21.92 11.22 -0.81
C ILE A 371 -21.89 12.48 -1.66
N LEU A 372 -21.49 12.39 -2.93
CA LEU A 372 -21.54 13.51 -3.87
C LEU A 372 -22.98 13.99 -4.14
N GLU A 373 -23.95 13.07 -4.13
CA GLU A 373 -25.37 13.37 -4.27
C GLU A 373 -26.01 13.94 -2.97
N SER A 374 -25.26 13.98 -1.86
CA SER A 374 -25.80 14.38 -0.56
C SER A 374 -25.85 15.90 -0.37
N ASP A 375 -26.88 16.39 0.33
CA ASP A 375 -27.00 17.79 0.74
C ASP A 375 -25.77 18.29 1.51
N ALA A 376 -25.13 17.42 2.30
CA ALA A 376 -23.94 17.76 3.06
C ALA A 376 -22.78 18.19 2.16
N PHE A 377 -22.57 17.48 1.04
CA PHE A 377 -21.53 17.81 0.07
C PHE A 377 -21.83 19.14 -0.63
N TYR A 378 -23.07 19.32 -1.11
CA TYR A 378 -23.47 20.53 -1.81
C TYR A 378 -23.43 21.79 -0.94
N ARG A 379 -23.77 21.69 0.35
CA ARG A 379 -23.76 22.83 1.29
C ARG A 379 -22.38 23.45 1.48
N LEU A 380 -21.29 22.67 1.34
CA LEU A 380 -19.93 23.21 1.43
C LEU A 380 -19.58 24.09 0.23
N ASN A 381 -20.09 23.76 -0.96
CA ASN A 381 -19.94 24.52 -2.21
C ASN A 381 -18.52 25.05 -2.45
N SER A 382 -17.50 24.24 -2.14
CA SER A 382 -16.09 24.56 -2.35
C SER A 382 -15.48 23.67 -3.43
N PRO A 383 -14.64 24.21 -4.34
CA PRO A 383 -13.87 23.42 -5.30
C PRO A 383 -13.02 22.31 -4.65
N LEU A 384 -12.59 22.53 -3.41
CA LEU A 384 -11.72 21.62 -2.65
C LEU A 384 -12.48 20.76 -1.63
N THR A 385 -13.79 20.61 -1.85
CA THR A 385 -14.60 19.69 -1.05
C THR A 385 -14.20 18.24 -1.34
N ILE A 386 -13.90 17.49 -0.29
CA ILE A 386 -13.55 16.08 -0.33
C ILE A 386 -14.60 15.24 0.41
N ALA A 387 -15.02 14.15 -0.23
CA ALA A 387 -15.89 13.14 0.35
C ALA A 387 -15.03 12.11 1.10
N LEU A 388 -15.06 12.14 2.43
CA LEU A 388 -14.24 11.26 3.26
C LEU A 388 -14.91 9.90 3.46
N GLY A 389 -16.23 9.86 3.68
CA GLY A 389 -16.91 8.60 3.95
C GLY A 389 -18.28 8.77 4.60
N ARG A 390 -18.61 7.83 5.49
CA ARG A 390 -19.79 7.90 6.36
C ARG A 390 -19.39 7.71 7.82
N ASP A 391 -20.02 8.43 8.73
CA ASP A 391 -19.78 8.28 10.17
C ASP A 391 -20.43 7.00 10.76
N VAL A 392 -20.29 6.81 12.07
CA VAL A 392 -20.90 5.68 12.81
C VAL A 392 -22.44 5.68 12.81
N ALA A 393 -23.07 6.80 12.44
CA ALA A 393 -24.51 6.91 12.26
C ALA A 393 -24.93 6.77 10.78
N GLY A 394 -23.97 6.50 9.88
CA GLY A 394 -24.21 6.37 8.45
C GLY A 394 -24.38 7.70 7.71
N GLN A 395 -24.17 8.84 8.38
CA GLN A 395 -24.29 10.17 7.78
C GLN A 395 -23.06 10.48 6.91
N PRO A 396 -23.23 11.16 5.76
CA PRO A 396 -22.11 11.55 4.92
C PRO A 396 -21.10 12.43 5.67
N LEU A 397 -19.83 12.02 5.68
CA LEU A 397 -18.71 12.79 6.20
C LEU A 397 -17.98 13.47 5.04
N VAL A 398 -18.05 14.79 5.02
CA VAL A 398 -17.45 15.67 4.00
C VAL A 398 -16.58 16.72 4.68
N ALA A 399 -15.54 17.17 3.99
CA ALA A 399 -14.63 18.19 4.49
C ALA A 399 -14.12 19.06 3.34
N ASP A 400 -13.52 20.22 3.64
CA ASP A 400 -13.02 21.16 2.63
C ASP A 400 -11.54 21.45 2.86
N LEU A 401 -10.68 21.02 1.92
CA LEU A 401 -9.24 21.26 2.00
C LEU A 401 -8.90 22.77 2.00
N ALA A 402 -9.75 23.66 1.49
CA ALA A 402 -9.50 25.10 1.58
C ALA A 402 -9.55 25.63 3.03
N ARG A 403 -10.44 25.04 3.85
CA ARG A 403 -10.62 25.40 5.28
C ARG A 403 -9.60 24.71 6.18
N MET A 404 -9.24 23.47 5.83
CA MET A 404 -8.15 22.71 6.45
C MET A 404 -7.00 22.55 5.44
N PRO A 405 -6.12 23.55 5.30
CA PRO A 405 -5.26 23.74 4.13
C PRO A 405 -4.31 22.57 3.84
N HIS A 406 -4.02 21.74 4.84
CA HIS A 406 -3.17 20.56 4.72
C HIS A 406 -3.74 19.40 5.53
N LEU A 407 -3.64 18.19 4.97
CA LEU A 407 -4.17 16.95 5.53
C LEU A 407 -3.06 15.93 5.69
N LEU A 408 -2.88 15.41 6.91
CA LEU A 408 -1.98 14.29 7.19
C LEU A 408 -2.79 12.99 7.31
N ILE A 409 -2.38 11.95 6.58
CA ILE A 409 -3.03 10.64 6.58
C ILE A 409 -2.04 9.59 7.05
N ALA A 410 -2.40 8.74 7.99
CA ALA A 410 -1.51 7.67 8.44
C ALA A 410 -2.26 6.38 8.76
N GLY A 411 -1.58 5.25 8.58
CA GLY A 411 -2.12 3.93 8.91
C GLY A 411 -1.32 2.81 8.28
N THR A 412 -1.41 1.59 8.82
CA THR A 412 -0.59 0.46 8.35
C THR A 412 -1.02 -0.02 6.96
N THR A 413 -0.21 -0.86 6.32
CA THR A 413 -0.57 -1.52 5.05
C THR A 413 -1.92 -2.23 5.15
N GLY A 414 -2.76 -2.10 4.11
CA GLY A 414 -4.10 -2.72 4.07
C GLY A 414 -5.17 -2.05 4.94
N SER A 415 -4.83 -0.96 5.64
CA SER A 415 -5.78 -0.24 6.51
C SER A 415 -6.81 0.60 5.75
N GLY A 416 -6.50 1.01 4.52
CA GLY A 416 -7.37 1.84 3.66
C GLY A 416 -6.78 3.19 3.24
N LYS A 417 -5.56 3.54 3.70
CA LYS A 417 -4.85 4.80 3.38
C LYS A 417 -4.82 5.12 1.88
N SER A 418 -4.29 4.22 1.05
CA SER A 418 -4.11 4.48 -0.38
C SER A 418 -5.45 4.64 -1.12
N VAL A 419 -6.44 3.84 -0.73
CA VAL A 419 -7.81 3.93 -1.25
C VAL A 419 -8.44 5.28 -0.92
N CYS A 420 -8.16 5.83 0.27
CA CYS A 420 -8.61 7.16 0.67
C CYS A 420 -7.98 8.26 -0.20
N ILE A 421 -6.67 8.20 -0.47
CA ILE A 421 -6.00 9.17 -1.34
C ILE A 421 -6.57 9.12 -2.76
N ALA A 422 -6.77 7.90 -3.29
CA ALA A 422 -7.42 7.72 -4.59
C ALA A 422 -8.86 8.26 -4.59
N ALA A 423 -9.63 8.04 -3.52
CA ALA A 423 -10.98 8.57 -3.39
C ALA A 423 -11.00 10.11 -3.33
N ILE A 424 -10.04 10.73 -2.65
CA ILE A 424 -9.84 12.18 -2.64
C ILE A 424 -9.53 12.69 -4.06
N ALA A 425 -8.58 12.07 -4.77
CA ALA A 425 -8.21 12.48 -6.12
C ALA A 425 -9.40 12.36 -7.10
N VAL A 426 -10.14 11.25 -7.05
CA VAL A 426 -11.36 11.04 -7.84
C VAL A 426 -12.44 12.07 -7.47
N CYS A 427 -12.64 12.35 -6.18
CA CYS A 427 -13.58 13.37 -5.73
C CYS A 427 -13.25 14.75 -6.30
N LEU A 428 -11.97 15.15 -6.28
CA LEU A 428 -11.53 16.43 -6.83
C LEU A 428 -11.69 16.47 -8.36
N ALA A 429 -11.27 15.42 -9.07
CA ALA A 429 -11.38 15.35 -10.53
C ALA A 429 -12.82 15.17 -11.04
N MET A 430 -13.73 14.64 -10.22
CA MET A 430 -15.15 14.67 -10.53
C MET A 430 -15.66 16.10 -10.48
N ASN A 431 -15.27 16.90 -9.47
CA ASN A 431 -15.90 18.19 -9.15
C ASN A 431 -15.18 19.43 -9.71
N ASN A 432 -14.05 19.28 -10.39
CA ASN A 432 -13.27 20.39 -10.92
C ASN A 432 -12.81 20.12 -12.35
N THR A 433 -12.70 21.18 -13.15
CA THR A 433 -12.04 21.11 -14.46
C THR A 433 -10.51 21.18 -14.29
N PRO A 434 -9.71 20.72 -15.27
CA PRO A 434 -8.25 20.86 -15.25
C PRO A 434 -7.77 22.33 -15.24
N GLU A 435 -8.63 23.28 -15.61
CA GLU A 435 -8.34 24.73 -15.57
C GLU A 435 -8.51 25.29 -14.16
N ASP A 436 -9.44 24.73 -13.38
CA ASP A 436 -9.73 25.18 -12.01
C ASP A 436 -8.84 24.50 -10.96
N LEU A 437 -8.48 23.23 -11.21
CA LEU A 437 -7.71 22.41 -10.28
C LEU A 437 -6.69 21.55 -11.01
N ARG A 438 -5.47 21.53 -10.46
CA ARG A 438 -4.39 20.67 -10.90
C ARG A 438 -3.81 19.89 -9.74
N MET A 439 -3.30 18.70 -10.04
CA MET A 439 -2.76 17.76 -9.07
C MET A 439 -1.30 17.43 -9.38
N ILE A 440 -0.52 17.29 -8.32
CA ILE A 440 0.84 16.76 -8.36
C ILE A 440 0.83 15.49 -7.52
N MET A 441 1.18 14.35 -8.12
CA MET A 441 1.11 13.05 -7.46
C MET A 441 2.51 12.47 -7.30
N ILE A 442 2.83 12.04 -6.08
CA ILE A 442 4.11 11.51 -5.66
C ILE A 442 3.88 10.10 -5.09
N ASP A 443 4.48 9.09 -5.72
CA ASP A 443 4.35 7.67 -5.36
C ASP A 443 5.69 6.96 -5.46
N SER A 444 6.43 6.93 -4.35
CA SER A 444 7.73 6.27 -4.24
C SER A 444 7.68 4.73 -4.41
N LYS A 445 6.49 4.12 -4.32
CA LYS A 445 6.32 2.65 -4.38
C LYS A 445 5.79 2.14 -5.72
N MET A 446 5.33 3.03 -6.61
CA MET A 446 4.79 2.70 -7.94
C MET A 446 3.57 1.77 -7.92
N VAL A 447 2.70 1.86 -6.91
CA VAL A 447 1.55 0.94 -6.78
C VAL A 447 0.22 1.68 -6.85
N GLU A 448 0.10 2.86 -6.24
CA GLU A 448 -1.20 3.39 -5.82
C GLU A 448 -1.66 4.58 -6.65
N LEU A 449 -0.75 5.50 -6.98
CA LEU A 449 -1.10 6.71 -7.72
C LEU A 449 -0.78 6.61 -9.21
N ILE A 450 0.09 5.68 -9.60
CA ILE A 450 0.51 5.49 -11.00
C ILE A 450 -0.67 5.27 -11.97
N ARG A 451 -1.77 4.69 -11.47
CA ARG A 451 -3.03 4.49 -12.20
C ARG A 451 -3.75 5.78 -12.62
N PHE A 452 -3.37 6.93 -12.07
CA PHE A 452 -3.90 8.23 -12.47
C PHE A 452 -3.16 8.85 -13.67
N ASN A 453 -2.07 8.23 -14.14
CA ASN A 453 -1.37 8.71 -15.33
C ASN A 453 -2.34 8.82 -16.52
N GLY A 454 -2.30 9.96 -17.20
CA GLY A 454 -3.21 10.29 -18.29
C GLY A 454 -4.45 11.08 -17.85
N LEU A 455 -4.66 11.32 -16.55
CA LEU A 455 -5.66 12.27 -16.07
C LEU A 455 -5.21 13.72 -16.39
N PRO A 456 -5.99 14.53 -17.14
CA PRO A 456 -5.61 15.88 -17.54
C PRO A 456 -5.37 16.87 -16.38
N HIS A 457 -5.89 16.59 -15.18
CA HIS A 457 -5.61 17.39 -13.98
C HIS A 457 -4.16 17.27 -13.51
N LEU A 458 -3.43 16.23 -13.90
CA LEU A 458 -2.03 16.11 -13.49
C LEU A 458 -1.16 17.16 -14.17
N TYR A 459 -0.26 17.81 -13.41
CA TYR A 459 0.75 18.74 -13.97
C TYR A 459 1.84 18.04 -14.79
N GLY A 460 1.96 16.73 -14.65
CA GLY A 460 2.94 15.88 -15.30
C GLY A 460 2.59 14.41 -15.08
N LYS A 461 3.57 13.52 -15.16
CA LYS A 461 3.39 12.13 -14.74
C LYS A 461 3.52 12.02 -13.22
N VAL A 462 3.00 10.93 -12.67
CA VAL A 462 3.21 10.58 -11.25
C VAL A 462 4.71 10.40 -11.02
N GLU A 463 5.27 11.17 -10.08
CA GLU A 463 6.70 11.15 -9.78
C GLU A 463 7.01 10.03 -8.79
N THR A 464 7.96 9.19 -9.15
CA THR A 464 8.31 7.97 -8.40
C THR A 464 9.75 7.98 -7.88
N ASN A 465 10.62 8.77 -8.49
CA ASN A 465 12.02 8.87 -8.10
C ASN A 465 12.17 9.86 -6.94
N VAL A 466 12.74 9.39 -5.83
CA VAL A 466 12.83 10.16 -4.57
C VAL A 466 13.67 11.44 -4.72
N GLN A 467 14.76 11.41 -5.51
CA GLN A 467 15.56 12.61 -5.76
C GLN A 467 14.80 13.65 -6.59
N ARG A 468 14.06 13.20 -7.61
CA ARG A 468 13.19 14.08 -8.40
C ARG A 468 12.06 14.68 -7.56
N ILE A 469 11.51 13.91 -6.62
CA ILE A 469 10.45 14.39 -5.72
C ILE A 469 10.91 15.61 -4.91
N LEU A 470 12.16 15.67 -4.45
CA LEU A 470 12.68 16.86 -3.76
C LEU A 470 12.71 18.09 -4.68
N GLY A 471 13.07 17.91 -5.95
CA GLY A 471 13.00 18.98 -6.96
C GLY A 471 11.57 19.44 -7.24
N VAL A 472 10.60 18.51 -7.23
CA VAL A 472 9.17 18.84 -7.34
C VAL A 472 8.72 19.68 -6.14
N LEU A 473 9.05 19.27 -4.90
CA LEU A 473 8.69 20.04 -3.70
C LEU A 473 9.33 21.44 -3.71
N ARG A 474 10.59 21.55 -4.13
CA ARG A 474 11.27 22.84 -4.34
C ARG A 474 10.53 23.69 -5.38
N TRP A 475 10.10 23.11 -6.50
CA TRP A 475 9.31 23.83 -7.50
C TRP A 475 7.99 24.33 -6.92
N VAL A 476 7.28 23.52 -6.12
CA VAL A 476 6.02 23.94 -5.49
C VAL A 476 6.24 25.14 -4.56
N VAL A 477 7.37 25.20 -3.83
CA VAL A 477 7.76 26.37 -3.03
C VAL A 477 7.97 27.61 -3.91
N LEU A 478 8.67 27.47 -5.03
CA LEU A 478 8.91 28.59 -5.95
C LEU A 478 7.60 29.07 -6.61
N GLU A 479 6.70 28.17 -6.99
CA GLU A 479 5.39 28.53 -7.51
C GLU A 479 4.52 29.21 -6.43
N MET A 480 4.63 28.80 -5.16
CA MET A 480 3.99 29.50 -4.05
C MET A 480 4.48 30.95 -3.95
N GLU A 481 5.79 31.19 -4.01
CA GLU A 481 6.38 32.52 -3.94
C GLU A 481 5.99 33.40 -5.13
N ARG A 482 6.05 32.83 -6.35
CA ARG A 482 5.57 33.49 -7.56
C ARG A 482 4.10 33.91 -7.44
N ARG A 483 3.24 33.04 -6.91
CA ARG A 483 1.83 33.37 -6.67
C ARG A 483 1.67 34.48 -5.66
N TYR A 484 2.46 34.52 -4.59
CA TYR A 484 2.43 35.63 -3.64
C TYR A 484 2.72 36.97 -4.33
N GLN A 485 3.74 37.04 -5.18
CA GLN A 485 4.06 38.25 -5.95
C GLN A 485 2.90 38.67 -6.86
N LEU A 486 2.24 37.71 -7.53
CA LEU A 486 1.05 37.99 -8.36
C LEU A 486 -0.14 38.49 -7.53
N LEU A 487 -0.37 37.89 -6.36
CA LEU A 487 -1.42 38.31 -5.44
C LEU A 487 -1.18 39.75 -4.94
N GLU A 488 0.06 40.06 -4.55
CA GLU A 488 0.47 41.38 -4.09
C GLU A 488 0.32 42.44 -5.18
N ALA A 489 0.85 42.18 -6.38
CA ALA A 489 0.74 43.07 -7.53
C ALA A 489 -0.72 43.35 -7.94
N ALA A 490 -1.59 42.34 -7.78
CA ALA A 490 -3.02 42.49 -8.03
C ALA A 490 -3.81 43.01 -6.80
N HIS A 491 -3.14 43.30 -5.67
CA HIS A 491 -3.72 43.65 -4.36
C HIS A 491 -4.78 42.66 -3.85
N ALA A 492 -4.64 41.38 -4.19
CA ALA A 492 -5.54 40.31 -3.80
C ALA A 492 -5.02 39.60 -2.54
N ARG A 493 -5.92 39.30 -1.60
CA ARG A 493 -5.56 38.63 -0.34
C ARG A 493 -5.39 37.11 -0.49
N ASP A 494 -6.03 36.51 -1.49
CA ASP A 494 -6.12 35.08 -1.73
C ASP A 494 -6.33 34.80 -3.22
N ILE A 495 -6.07 33.55 -3.64
CA ILE A 495 -6.26 33.09 -5.03
C ILE A 495 -7.70 33.33 -5.53
N ASP A 496 -8.68 33.25 -4.65
CA ASP A 496 -10.08 33.48 -4.98
C ASP A 496 -10.36 34.94 -5.36
N ALA A 497 -9.83 35.89 -4.58
CA ALA A 497 -9.92 37.31 -4.86
C ALA A 497 -9.16 37.67 -6.14
N TYR A 498 -8.00 37.04 -6.36
CA TYR A 498 -7.21 37.20 -7.57
C TYR A 498 -7.97 36.72 -8.81
N ASN A 499 -8.45 35.48 -8.80
CA ASN A 499 -9.20 34.89 -9.92
C ASN A 499 -10.49 35.67 -10.23
N ARG A 500 -11.23 36.12 -9.21
CA ARG A 500 -12.40 36.98 -9.40
C ARG A 500 -12.05 38.32 -10.06
N ARG A 501 -10.88 38.91 -9.76
CA ARG A 501 -10.43 40.17 -10.38
C ARG A 501 -10.01 39.94 -11.83
N LEU A 502 -9.26 38.88 -12.10
CA LEU A 502 -8.87 38.50 -13.47
C LEU A 502 -10.09 38.28 -14.36
N GLN A 503 -11.08 37.52 -13.88
CA GLN A 503 -12.31 37.26 -14.61
C GLN A 503 -13.09 38.55 -14.92
N LYS A 504 -13.12 39.51 -13.99
CA LYS A 504 -13.76 40.82 -14.22
C LYS A 504 -13.03 41.65 -15.27
N ARG A 505 -11.71 41.57 -15.33
CA ARG A 505 -10.88 42.33 -16.29
C ARG A 505 -10.74 41.64 -17.66
N ARG A 506 -11.05 40.35 -17.77
CA ARG A 506 -10.88 39.52 -18.98
C ARG A 506 -9.43 39.51 -19.51
N GLU A 507 -8.45 39.72 -18.63
CA GLU A 507 -7.04 39.91 -19.00
C GLU A 507 -6.29 38.59 -19.19
N ALA A 508 -6.61 37.54 -18.42
CA ALA A 508 -5.93 36.25 -18.49
C ALA A 508 -6.76 35.10 -17.91
N GLN A 509 -6.27 33.88 -18.10
CA GLN A 509 -6.84 32.68 -17.48
C GLN A 509 -6.61 32.68 -15.96
N PRO A 510 -7.61 32.23 -15.16
CA PRO A 510 -7.47 32.13 -13.71
C PRO A 510 -6.36 31.15 -13.33
N LEU A 511 -5.76 31.34 -12.16
CA LEU A 511 -4.79 30.40 -11.62
C LEU A 511 -5.51 29.16 -11.07
N PRO A 512 -5.09 27.93 -11.46
CA PRO A 512 -5.65 26.71 -10.90
C PRO A 512 -5.20 26.54 -9.45
N ARG A 513 -6.06 25.93 -8.64
CA ARG A 513 -5.67 25.40 -7.33
C ARG A 513 -4.74 24.20 -7.51
N LEU A 514 -3.73 24.09 -6.65
CA LEU A 514 -2.80 22.96 -6.66
C LEU A 514 -3.06 22.05 -5.48
N VAL A 515 -3.21 20.75 -5.73
CA VAL A 515 -3.24 19.74 -4.68
C VAL A 515 -2.08 18.78 -4.87
N VAL A 516 -1.15 18.76 -3.90
CA VAL A 516 0.00 17.86 -3.89
C VAL A 516 -0.35 16.64 -3.05
N LEU A 517 -0.37 15.47 -3.68
CA LEU A 517 -0.71 14.17 -3.09
C LEU A 517 0.59 13.36 -2.93
N ILE A 518 0.98 13.09 -1.69
CA ILE A 518 2.19 12.31 -1.36
C ILE A 518 1.74 11.00 -0.71
N ASP A 519 1.98 9.86 -1.36
CA ASP A 519 1.54 8.56 -0.83
C ASP A 519 2.36 8.12 0.39
N GLU A 520 3.68 8.33 0.39
CA GLU A 520 4.55 7.89 1.48
C GLU A 520 5.59 8.94 1.85
N LEU A 521 5.31 9.68 2.93
CA LEU A 521 6.24 10.64 3.52
C LEU A 521 7.49 9.98 4.08
N ALA A 522 7.39 8.75 4.61
CA ALA A 522 8.51 8.09 5.26
C ALA A 522 9.71 7.91 4.32
N ASP A 523 9.47 7.65 3.04
CA ASP A 523 10.54 7.46 2.06
C ASP A 523 11.33 8.76 1.83
N LEU A 524 10.66 9.92 1.92
CA LEU A 524 11.30 11.25 1.86
C LEU A 524 12.10 11.53 3.14
N MET A 525 11.50 11.26 4.29
CA MET A 525 12.12 11.49 5.60
C MET A 525 13.32 10.58 5.86
N MET A 526 13.37 9.40 5.22
CA MET A 526 14.52 8.50 5.33
C MET A 526 15.69 8.89 4.43
N LEU A 527 15.41 9.49 3.26
CA LEU A 527 16.47 9.85 2.31
C LEU A 527 17.01 11.25 2.53
N ALA A 528 16.14 12.23 2.79
CA ALA A 528 16.50 13.64 2.93
C ALA A 528 15.58 14.35 3.94
N PRO A 529 15.65 14.00 5.25
CA PRO A 529 14.76 14.52 6.28
C PRO A 529 14.74 16.04 6.35
N ASP A 530 15.92 16.67 6.42
CA ASP A 530 16.04 18.12 6.61
C ASP A 530 15.38 18.91 5.48
N GLN A 531 15.64 18.51 4.23
CA GLN A 531 15.08 19.18 3.05
C GLN A 531 13.58 18.93 2.91
N ALA A 532 13.15 17.67 3.07
CA ALA A 532 11.75 17.30 2.93
C ALA A 532 10.88 17.99 4.00
N GLU A 533 11.32 17.96 5.26
CA GLU A 533 10.64 18.65 6.36
C GLU A 533 10.61 20.16 6.12
N HIS A 534 11.72 20.78 5.72
CA HIS A 534 11.77 22.22 5.44
C HIS A 534 10.76 22.64 4.37
N TYR A 535 10.70 21.94 3.23
CA TYR A 535 9.74 22.26 2.16
C TYR A 535 8.29 22.03 2.60
N LEU A 536 8.00 20.90 3.26
CA LEU A 536 6.64 20.59 3.71
C LEU A 536 6.14 21.59 4.75
N VAL A 537 6.99 21.98 5.71
CA VAL A 537 6.65 22.97 6.74
C VAL A 537 6.43 24.35 6.12
N ARG A 538 7.35 24.80 5.24
CA ARG A 538 7.24 26.11 4.57
C ARG A 538 5.95 26.21 3.75
N LEU A 539 5.65 25.16 2.97
CA LEU A 539 4.40 25.07 2.22
C LEU A 539 3.21 25.07 3.20
N ALA A 540 3.22 24.24 4.22
CA ALA A 540 2.09 24.15 5.15
C ALA A 540 1.80 25.46 5.91
N GLN A 541 2.81 26.31 6.10
CA GLN A 541 2.67 27.62 6.74
C GLN A 541 2.11 28.69 5.80
N MET A 542 2.51 28.69 4.53
CA MET A 542 2.31 29.84 3.65
C MET A 542 1.41 29.57 2.43
N ALA A 543 1.16 28.30 2.07
CA ALA A 543 0.51 27.92 0.81
C ALA A 543 -1.01 28.18 0.74
N ARG A 544 -1.69 28.34 1.89
CA ARG A 544 -3.15 28.47 1.94
C ARG A 544 -3.68 29.61 1.05
N ALA A 545 -3.09 30.80 1.14
CA ALA A 545 -3.56 31.98 0.39
C ALA A 545 -3.31 31.86 -1.11
N THR A 546 -2.28 31.11 -1.52
CA THR A 546 -1.88 30.91 -2.92
C THR A 546 -2.64 29.76 -3.59
N GLY A 547 -3.54 29.10 -2.86
CA GLY A 547 -4.36 28.00 -3.37
C GLY A 547 -3.59 26.70 -3.57
N ILE A 548 -2.53 26.49 -2.80
CA ILE A 548 -1.72 25.27 -2.81
C ILE A 548 -2.03 24.47 -1.54
N HIS A 549 -2.37 23.20 -1.69
CA HIS A 549 -2.82 22.32 -0.61
C HIS A 549 -2.04 21.02 -0.61
N LEU A 550 -1.74 20.50 0.58
CA LEU A 550 -0.96 19.27 0.74
C LEU A 550 -1.82 18.17 1.33
N VAL A 551 -1.80 17.00 0.71
CA VAL A 551 -2.35 15.75 1.26
C VAL A 551 -1.19 14.78 1.37
N VAL A 552 -0.69 14.61 2.58
CA VAL A 552 0.53 13.85 2.86
C VAL A 552 0.15 12.59 3.61
N ALA A 553 0.62 11.44 3.14
CA ALA A 553 0.29 10.17 3.73
C ALA A 553 1.53 9.38 4.16
N THR A 554 1.40 8.52 5.16
CA THR A 554 2.47 7.58 5.55
C THR A 554 1.96 6.27 6.10
N GLN A 555 2.71 5.18 5.86
CA GLN A 555 2.47 3.88 6.50
C GLN A 555 3.26 3.69 7.81
N ARG A 556 4.19 4.62 8.11
CA ARG A 556 5.07 4.56 9.28
C ARG A 556 4.76 5.70 10.23
N PRO A 557 3.75 5.56 11.09
CA PRO A 557 3.39 6.58 12.08
C PRO A 557 4.37 6.61 13.27
N SER A 558 5.65 6.86 12.99
CA SER A 558 6.70 7.06 14.00
C SER A 558 7.01 8.55 14.18
N THR A 559 7.59 8.91 15.33
CA THR A 559 8.00 10.29 15.63
C THR A 559 9.08 10.83 14.68
N ASP A 560 9.85 9.95 14.06
CA ASP A 560 10.92 10.32 13.13
C ASP A 560 10.37 10.69 11.75
N VAL A 561 9.17 10.20 11.40
CA VAL A 561 8.49 10.51 10.14
C VAL A 561 7.46 11.62 10.35
N VAL A 562 6.65 11.51 11.40
CA VAL A 562 5.64 12.48 11.78
C VAL A 562 6.17 13.29 12.97
N THR A 563 7.10 14.18 12.65
CA THR A 563 7.80 15.02 13.62
C THR A 563 6.87 16.04 14.28
N GLY A 564 7.32 16.69 15.36
CA GLY A 564 6.58 17.77 16.01
C GLY A 564 6.28 18.94 15.06
N LEU A 565 7.21 19.29 14.17
CA LEU A 565 7.04 20.37 13.19
C LEU A 565 5.99 20.01 12.13
N ILE A 566 5.99 18.78 11.62
CA ILE A 566 4.95 18.31 10.71
C ILE A 566 3.59 18.36 11.42
N LYS A 567 3.47 17.84 12.65
CA LYS A 567 2.17 17.88 13.36
C LYS A 567 1.68 19.30 13.62
N ALA A 568 2.56 20.24 13.92
CA ALA A 568 2.20 21.63 14.19
C ALA A 568 1.58 22.33 12.96
N ASN A 569 1.98 21.93 11.74
CA ASN A 569 1.53 22.57 10.50
C ASN A 569 0.46 21.76 9.74
N PHE A 570 0.18 20.52 10.15
CA PHE A 570 -0.88 19.68 9.60
C PHE A 570 -1.95 19.39 10.67
N PRO A 571 -2.85 20.34 10.94
CA PRO A 571 -3.82 20.22 12.03
C PRO A 571 -5.01 19.31 11.69
N ALA A 572 -5.33 19.11 10.40
CA ALA A 572 -6.30 18.11 9.97
C ALA A 572 -5.62 16.76 9.76
N ARG A 573 -6.15 15.72 10.40
CA ARG A 573 -5.51 14.41 10.45
C ARG A 573 -6.50 13.27 10.25
N LEU A 574 -6.08 12.28 9.49
CA LEU A 574 -6.81 11.02 9.29
C LEU A 574 -5.92 9.87 9.76
N ALA A 575 -6.37 9.13 10.76
CA ALA A 575 -5.73 7.90 11.18
C ALA A 575 -6.59 6.70 10.76
N PHE A 576 -6.05 5.86 9.89
CA PHE A 576 -6.57 4.50 9.66
C PHE A 576 -6.05 3.55 10.74
N ALA A 577 -6.45 2.28 10.68
CA ALA A 577 -5.99 1.27 11.61
C ALA A 577 -4.45 1.24 11.74
N VAL A 578 -3.99 1.27 13.00
CA VAL A 578 -2.58 1.17 13.38
C VAL A 578 -2.35 -0.02 14.31
N ALA A 579 -1.09 -0.37 14.52
CA ALA A 579 -0.71 -1.52 15.34
C ALA A 579 -0.86 -1.24 16.84
N SER A 580 -0.56 -0.01 17.28
CA SER A 580 -0.52 0.32 18.71
C SER A 580 -1.12 1.69 19.06
N ALA A 581 -1.46 1.86 20.34
CA ALA A 581 -1.89 3.15 20.87
C ALA A 581 -0.78 4.21 20.86
N VAL A 582 0.49 3.80 20.77
CA VAL A 582 1.62 4.74 20.61
C VAL A 582 1.56 5.35 19.22
N ASP A 583 1.40 4.52 18.19
CA ASP A 583 1.22 4.96 16.80
C ASP A 583 0.00 5.88 16.65
N SER A 584 -1.11 5.56 17.33
CA SER A 584 -2.30 6.43 17.34
C SER A 584 -1.99 7.81 17.90
N ARG A 585 -1.20 7.90 18.99
CA ARG A 585 -0.81 9.18 19.59
C ARG A 585 0.17 9.96 18.73
N VAL A 586 1.03 9.28 17.96
CA VAL A 586 1.90 9.96 16.99
C VAL A 586 1.06 10.72 15.97
N ILE A 587 -0.06 10.15 15.52
CA ILE A 587 -0.91 10.78 14.49
C ILE A 587 -1.91 11.76 15.10
N LEU A 588 -2.71 11.32 16.08
CA LEU A 588 -3.88 12.06 16.57
C LEU A 588 -3.64 12.81 17.89
N ASP A 589 -2.46 12.68 18.49
CA ASP A 589 -2.17 13.09 19.88
C ASP A 589 -3.04 12.38 20.94
N GLN A 590 -3.80 11.36 20.53
CA GLN A 590 -4.62 10.52 21.40
C GLN A 590 -4.69 9.06 20.92
N ALA A 591 -5.06 8.16 21.83
CA ALA A 591 -5.33 6.76 21.50
C ALA A 591 -6.68 6.59 20.78
N GLY A 592 -6.85 5.47 20.09
CA GLY A 592 -8.11 5.07 19.46
C GLY A 592 -7.94 4.42 18.09
N ALA A 593 -6.93 4.80 17.30
CA ALA A 593 -6.74 4.27 15.96
C ALA A 593 -6.35 2.78 15.95
N GLU A 594 -5.77 2.28 17.04
CA GLU A 594 -5.46 0.85 17.25
C GLU A 594 -6.72 -0.02 17.38
N THR A 595 -7.87 0.59 17.68
CA THR A 595 -9.15 -0.11 17.82
C THR A 595 -9.96 -0.18 16.52
N LEU A 596 -9.46 0.47 15.46
CA LEU A 596 -10.08 0.44 14.13
C LEU A 596 -9.97 -0.95 13.50
N LEU A 597 -10.91 -1.25 12.61
CA LEU A 597 -11.08 -2.56 11.97
C LEU A 597 -10.29 -2.71 10.67
N GLY A 598 -9.67 -1.62 10.20
CA GLY A 598 -9.00 -1.55 8.89
C GLY A 598 -10.01 -1.45 7.74
N ARG A 599 -9.58 -1.76 6.52
CA ARG A 599 -10.42 -1.75 5.30
C ARG A 599 -11.22 -0.44 5.11
N GLY A 600 -10.59 0.70 5.41
CA GLY A 600 -11.19 2.03 5.27
C GLY A 600 -11.79 2.61 6.56
N ASP A 601 -11.84 1.85 7.65
CA ASP A 601 -12.23 2.39 8.97
C ASP A 601 -11.16 3.35 9.50
N MET A 602 -11.57 4.56 9.87
CA MET A 602 -10.68 5.68 10.17
C MET A 602 -11.22 6.61 11.27
N LEU A 603 -10.31 7.36 11.89
CA LEU A 603 -10.59 8.49 12.75
C LEU A 603 -10.19 9.78 12.05
N PHE A 604 -11.13 10.71 11.91
CA PHE A 604 -10.92 12.01 11.31
C PHE A 604 -10.90 13.11 12.37
N LEU A 605 -9.74 13.73 12.55
CA LEU A 605 -9.56 14.93 13.38
C LEU A 605 -9.70 16.17 12.51
N ASN A 606 -10.85 16.83 12.62
CA ASN A 606 -11.09 18.14 12.04
C ASN A 606 -10.59 19.22 13.02
N PRO A 607 -9.73 20.17 12.61
CA PRO A 607 -9.27 21.25 13.47
C PRO A 607 -10.40 22.11 14.06
N GLU A 608 -11.56 22.19 13.40
CA GLU A 608 -12.71 22.96 13.90
C GLU A 608 -13.44 22.26 15.07
N ASN A 609 -13.36 20.93 15.16
CA ASN A 609 -14.13 20.15 16.14
C ASN A 609 -13.30 19.74 17.37
N GLY A 610 -11.97 19.69 17.25
CA GLY A 610 -11.05 19.34 18.35
C GLY A 610 -11.05 17.87 18.81
N SER A 611 -12.08 17.08 18.47
CA SER A 611 -12.14 15.64 18.76
C SER A 611 -12.29 14.81 17.48
N PRO A 612 -11.61 13.65 17.37
CA PRO A 612 -11.70 12.82 16.18
C PRO A 612 -13.05 12.10 16.08
N VAL A 613 -13.60 12.10 14.87
CA VAL A 613 -14.85 11.41 14.52
C VAL A 613 -14.51 10.11 13.80
N ARG A 614 -15.11 9.00 14.22
CA ARG A 614 -14.93 7.71 13.52
C ARG A 614 -15.80 7.65 12.27
N ALA A 615 -15.23 7.16 11.19
CA ALA A 615 -15.89 7.03 9.90
C ALA A 615 -15.38 5.83 9.11
N GLN A 616 -16.22 5.33 8.21
CA GLN A 616 -15.85 4.39 7.18
C GLN A 616 -15.57 5.16 5.89
N GLY A 617 -14.34 5.04 5.40
CA GLY A 617 -13.84 5.69 4.20
C GLY A 617 -14.52 5.23 2.92
N VAL A 618 -14.55 6.14 1.94
CA VAL A 618 -15.03 5.85 0.58
C VAL A 618 -14.11 4.84 -0.11
N MET A 619 -14.72 3.88 -0.82
CA MET A 619 -14.01 2.97 -1.71
C MET A 619 -14.35 3.28 -3.17
N VAL A 620 -13.32 3.58 -3.96
CA VAL A 620 -13.40 3.72 -5.42
C VAL A 620 -12.68 2.54 -6.06
N THR A 621 -13.24 2.01 -7.14
CA THR A 621 -12.66 0.90 -7.91
C THR A 621 -11.80 1.40 -9.07
N ASP A 622 -10.86 0.57 -9.52
CA ASP A 622 -10.02 0.91 -10.68
C ASP A 622 -10.88 1.16 -11.93
N GLN A 623 -11.98 0.43 -12.11
CA GLN A 623 -12.94 0.66 -13.20
C GLN A 623 -13.61 2.05 -13.15
N GLU A 624 -13.82 2.62 -11.95
CA GLU A 624 -14.32 3.99 -11.83
C GLU A 624 -13.24 5.02 -12.20
N ILE A 625 -11.99 4.76 -11.81
CA ILE A 625 -10.83 5.60 -12.14
C ILE A 625 -10.59 5.61 -13.65
N GLU A 626 -10.55 4.44 -14.29
CA GLU A 626 -10.36 4.31 -15.74
C GLU A 626 -11.47 5.02 -16.53
N ARG A 627 -12.74 4.85 -16.12
CA ARG A 627 -13.87 5.54 -16.76
C ARG A 627 -13.80 7.06 -16.61
N LEU A 628 -13.33 7.54 -15.45
CA LEU A 628 -13.11 8.97 -15.23
C LEU A 628 -11.98 9.52 -16.12
N ILE A 629 -10.85 8.81 -16.19
CA ILE A 629 -9.72 9.19 -17.05
C ILE A 629 -10.16 9.23 -18.52
N ALA A 630 -10.85 8.19 -18.99
CA ALA A 630 -11.35 8.11 -20.36
C ALA A 630 -12.33 9.26 -20.69
N PHE A 631 -13.21 9.62 -19.75
CA PHE A 631 -14.09 10.78 -19.90
C PHE A 631 -13.30 12.07 -20.08
N TRP A 632 -12.32 12.32 -19.21
CA TRP A 632 -11.52 13.54 -19.26
C TRP A 632 -10.60 13.60 -20.47
N GLN A 633 -9.99 12.48 -20.89
CA GLN A 633 -9.15 12.44 -22.09
C GLN A 633 -9.95 12.72 -23.37
N LYS A 634 -11.23 12.34 -23.41
CA LYS A 634 -12.11 12.66 -24.53
C LYS A 634 -12.41 14.17 -24.61
N MET A 635 -12.56 14.84 -23.47
CA MET A 635 -12.82 16.27 -23.39
C MET A 635 -11.54 17.11 -23.54
N ASN A 636 -10.42 16.61 -23.01
CA ASN A 636 -9.12 17.25 -22.94
C ASN A 636 -8.06 16.22 -23.35
N PRO A 637 -7.73 16.12 -24.65
CA PRO A 637 -6.68 15.23 -25.13
C PRO A 637 -5.35 15.52 -24.41
N PRO A 638 -4.55 14.50 -24.09
CA PRO A 638 -3.28 14.69 -23.40
C PRO A 638 -2.37 15.60 -24.24
N ALA A 639 -1.95 16.72 -23.66
CA ALA A 639 -0.96 17.60 -24.25
C ALA A 639 0.44 17.15 -23.81
N ASP A 640 1.38 17.06 -24.75
CA ASP A 640 2.77 16.71 -24.48
C ASP A 640 3.56 17.94 -24.00
N VAL A 641 3.12 18.51 -22.88
CA VAL A 641 3.81 19.63 -22.22
C VAL A 641 4.64 19.05 -21.08
N PRO A 642 5.97 19.23 -21.09
CA PRO A 642 6.80 18.74 -19.99
C PRO A 642 6.41 19.45 -18.69
N PRO A 643 6.47 18.75 -17.54
CA PRO A 643 6.11 19.38 -16.30
C PRO A 643 7.08 20.54 -15.97
N PRO A 644 6.62 21.60 -15.30
CA PRO A 644 7.42 22.81 -15.10
C PRO A 644 8.71 22.59 -14.29
N TRP A 645 8.77 21.53 -13.49
CA TRP A 645 9.96 21.20 -12.69
C TRP A 645 11.08 20.52 -13.49
N GLU A 646 10.86 20.09 -14.74
CA GLU A 646 11.95 19.50 -15.55
C GLU A 646 13.07 20.50 -15.80
N THR A 647 12.75 21.78 -16.00
CA THR A 647 13.75 22.83 -16.21
C THR A 647 14.64 22.98 -14.97
N LEU A 648 14.03 23.04 -13.77
CA LEU A 648 14.78 23.12 -12.51
C LEU A 648 15.61 21.86 -12.23
N LEU A 649 15.11 20.69 -12.60
CA LEU A 649 15.84 19.43 -12.41
C LEU A 649 17.06 19.34 -13.34
N ARG A 650 16.98 19.87 -14.56
CA ARG A 650 18.11 19.96 -15.50
C ARG A 650 19.15 20.94 -15.01
N GLU A 651 18.74 22.14 -14.58
CA GLU A 651 19.64 23.15 -14.00
C GLU A 651 20.34 22.65 -12.73
N GLY A 652 19.64 21.91 -11.86
CA GLY A 652 20.23 21.31 -10.66
C GLY A 652 21.21 20.17 -10.92
N GLN A 653 21.12 19.52 -12.08
CA GLN A 653 22.09 18.51 -12.54
C GLN A 653 23.32 19.14 -13.23
N GLU A 654 23.19 20.35 -13.76
CA GLU A 654 24.24 21.02 -14.54
C GLU A 654 25.05 22.08 -13.75
N GLY A 655 24.54 22.67 -12.65
CA GLY A 655 25.20 23.85 -12.03
C GLY A 655 25.22 23.99 -10.49
N GLY A 656 24.95 22.94 -9.71
CA GLY A 656 24.80 23.09 -8.25
C GLY A 656 26.04 22.72 -7.41
N GLU A 657 26.33 21.43 -7.32
CA GLU A 657 27.40 20.93 -6.43
C GLU A 657 28.78 21.01 -7.07
N ASP A 658 28.89 20.73 -8.37
CA ASP A 658 30.19 20.66 -9.03
C ASP A 658 30.79 22.05 -9.25
N GLU A 659 29.98 23.09 -9.50
CA GLU A 659 30.44 24.48 -9.66
C GLU A 659 30.92 25.08 -8.32
N VAL A 660 30.19 24.83 -7.21
CA VAL A 660 30.62 25.23 -5.85
C VAL A 660 31.89 24.48 -5.42
N LEU A 661 31.98 23.18 -5.71
CA LEU A 661 33.19 22.39 -5.42
C LEU A 661 34.37 22.83 -6.30
N LEU A 662 34.12 23.25 -7.53
CA LEU A 662 35.12 23.77 -8.46
C LEU A 662 35.67 25.11 -7.96
N GLU A 663 34.82 26.05 -7.53
CA GLU A 663 35.26 27.31 -6.91
C GLU A 663 36.08 27.07 -5.63
N GLN A 664 35.62 26.16 -4.76
CA GLN A 664 36.37 25.77 -3.56
C GLN A 664 37.71 25.10 -3.88
N ALA A 665 37.76 24.29 -4.93
CA ALA A 665 38.99 23.68 -5.41
C ALA A 665 39.96 24.74 -5.98
N ILE A 666 39.47 25.70 -6.76
CA ILE A 666 40.28 26.81 -7.31
C ILE A 666 40.90 27.63 -6.17
N ALA A 667 40.10 28.04 -5.19
CA ALA A 667 40.58 28.82 -4.03
C ALA A 667 41.62 28.04 -3.21
N LEU A 668 41.38 26.75 -3.00
CA LEU A 668 42.31 25.86 -2.29
C LEU A 668 43.64 25.70 -3.05
N LEU A 669 43.57 25.51 -4.36
CA LEU A 669 44.76 25.32 -5.20
C LEU A 669 45.58 26.60 -5.35
N ARG A 670 44.93 27.77 -5.43
CA ARG A 670 45.61 29.07 -5.41
C ARG A 670 46.44 29.25 -4.13
N LYS A 671 45.92 28.79 -2.98
CA LYS A 671 46.60 28.87 -1.68
C LYS A 671 47.71 27.84 -1.49
N GLU A 672 47.48 26.58 -1.86
CA GLU A 672 48.41 25.48 -1.57
C GLU A 672 49.45 25.28 -2.69
N GLN A 673 49.26 25.90 -3.86
CA GLN A 673 50.15 25.88 -5.03
C GLN A 673 50.55 24.47 -5.53
N ARG A 674 49.79 23.45 -5.13
CA ARG A 674 49.98 22.04 -5.50
C ARG A 674 48.63 21.37 -5.70
N ALA A 675 48.45 20.70 -6.84
CA ALA A 675 47.20 20.04 -7.17
C ALA A 675 47.34 18.53 -7.21
N SER A 676 46.55 17.80 -6.41
CA SER A 676 46.44 16.35 -6.53
C SER A 676 45.05 15.87 -6.15
N ALA A 677 44.63 14.74 -6.73
CA ALA A 677 43.32 14.16 -6.45
C ALA A 677 43.18 13.82 -4.96
N SER A 678 44.25 13.36 -4.30
CA SER A 678 44.28 13.07 -2.86
C SER A 678 44.19 14.33 -1.99
N LEU A 679 44.78 15.46 -2.42
CA LEU A 679 44.68 16.74 -1.72
C LEU A 679 43.24 17.28 -1.76
N LEU A 680 42.61 17.27 -2.94
CA LEU A 680 41.21 17.66 -3.10
C LEU A 680 40.28 16.72 -2.33
N GLN A 681 40.53 15.41 -2.38
CA GLN A 681 39.77 14.41 -1.62
C GLN A 681 39.77 14.70 -0.11
N ARG A 682 40.94 14.99 0.48
CA ARG A 682 41.09 15.22 1.92
C ARG A 682 40.53 16.57 2.37
N ARG A 683 40.76 17.63 1.59
CA ARG A 683 40.39 19.01 1.95
C ARG A 683 38.91 19.29 1.70
N LEU A 684 38.35 18.79 0.60
CA LEU A 684 36.94 18.96 0.23
C LEU A 684 36.04 17.82 0.71
N ARG A 685 36.61 16.79 1.36
CA ARG A 685 35.88 15.61 1.90
C ARG A 685 35.03 14.88 0.84
N ILE A 686 35.51 14.83 -0.40
CA ILE A 686 34.85 14.14 -1.53
C ILE A 686 35.50 12.77 -1.80
N GLY A 687 34.83 11.90 -2.56
CA GLY A 687 35.40 10.60 -2.95
C GLY A 687 36.47 10.72 -4.04
N TYR A 688 37.41 9.76 -4.11
CA TYR A 688 38.52 9.78 -5.10
C TYR A 688 38.07 9.93 -6.56
N PRO A 689 37.01 9.23 -7.06
CA PRO A 689 36.55 9.41 -8.45
C PRO A 689 36.06 10.83 -8.75
N ARG A 690 35.45 11.49 -7.76
CA ARG A 690 34.96 12.87 -7.89
C ARG A 690 36.11 13.87 -7.84
N ALA A 691 37.08 13.63 -6.95
CA ALA A 691 38.32 14.42 -6.90
C ALA A 691 39.17 14.33 -8.16
N ALA A 692 39.23 13.16 -8.80
CA ALA A 692 39.94 12.97 -10.07
C ALA A 692 39.26 13.75 -11.21
N ARG A 693 37.92 13.67 -11.33
CA ARG A 693 37.16 14.46 -12.31
C ARG A 693 37.32 15.97 -12.12
N LEU A 694 37.27 16.46 -10.89
CA LEU A 694 37.52 17.89 -10.60
C LEU A 694 38.93 18.30 -11.03
N LEU A 695 39.94 17.46 -10.79
CA LEU A 695 41.30 17.75 -11.19
C LEU A 695 41.45 17.80 -12.72
N ASP A 696 40.75 16.93 -13.45
CA ASP A 696 40.74 16.92 -14.92
C ASP A 696 39.98 18.13 -15.49
N GLN A 697 38.86 18.54 -14.87
CA GLN A 697 38.14 19.78 -15.22
C GLN A 697 39.00 21.03 -14.99
N LEU A 698 39.75 21.08 -13.89
CA LEU A 698 40.67 22.17 -13.59
C LEU A 698 41.85 22.23 -14.57
N GLU A 699 42.25 21.11 -15.16
CA GLU A 699 43.23 21.06 -16.24
C GLU A 699 42.64 21.61 -17.55
N GLU A 700 41.41 21.20 -17.92
CA GLU A 700 40.71 21.73 -19.09
C GLU A 700 40.48 23.25 -19.01
N MET A 701 40.27 23.78 -17.79
CA MET A 701 40.15 25.21 -17.52
C MET A 701 41.48 25.95 -17.47
N GLY A 702 42.62 25.26 -17.61
CA GLY A 702 43.95 25.88 -17.53
C GLY A 702 44.36 26.34 -16.13
N VAL A 703 43.68 25.88 -15.08
CA VAL A 703 44.02 26.16 -13.67
C VAL A 703 45.16 25.26 -13.18
N VAL A 704 45.27 24.06 -13.75
CA VAL A 704 46.27 23.04 -13.40
C VAL A 704 46.98 22.55 -14.66
N GLY A 705 48.28 22.31 -14.58
CA GLY A 705 49.10 21.81 -15.69
C GLY A 705 48.88 20.32 -15.98
N PRO A 706 49.40 19.81 -17.13
CA PRO A 706 49.19 18.44 -17.58
C PRO A 706 49.77 17.38 -16.62
N PRO A 707 49.24 16.14 -16.64
CA PRO A 707 49.64 15.09 -15.70
C PRO A 707 51.10 14.67 -15.89
N GLN A 708 51.93 14.85 -14.86
CA GLN A 708 53.36 14.50 -14.87
C GLN A 708 53.63 13.02 -14.48
N GLY A 709 52.73 12.11 -14.82
CA GLY A 709 52.80 10.68 -14.50
C GLY A 709 51.86 10.24 -13.36
N ALA A 710 51.68 8.93 -13.21
CA ALA A 710 50.70 8.33 -12.32
C ALA A 710 50.96 8.66 -10.84
N GLY A 711 50.13 9.52 -10.25
CA GLY A 711 50.09 9.79 -8.81
C GLY A 711 50.95 10.93 -8.28
N ARG A 712 51.53 11.78 -9.15
CA ARG A 712 52.29 12.97 -8.73
C ARG A 712 51.48 14.27 -8.80
N GLU A 713 51.88 15.24 -7.97
CA GLU A 713 51.30 16.58 -7.88
C GLU A 713 51.39 17.28 -9.26
N ARG A 714 50.29 17.90 -9.69
CA ARG A 714 50.21 18.77 -10.86
C ARG A 714 50.51 20.21 -10.45
N ALA A 715 51.20 20.96 -11.31
CA ALA A 715 51.51 22.37 -11.07
C ALA A 715 50.24 23.22 -11.17
N VAL A 716 50.05 24.16 -10.24
CA VAL A 716 48.95 25.14 -10.29
C VAL A 716 49.41 26.31 -11.16
N LEU A 717 48.56 26.74 -12.08
CA LEU A 717 48.85 27.80 -13.07
C LEU A 717 48.28 29.16 -12.66
N LEU A 718 47.78 29.28 -11.42
CA LEU A 718 47.24 30.51 -10.84
C LEU A 718 48.33 31.25 -10.04
N GLU A 719 48.42 32.56 -10.25
CA GLU A 719 49.23 33.46 -9.42
C GLU A 719 48.72 33.45 -7.97
N ALA A 720 49.64 33.44 -7.00
CA ALA A 720 49.30 33.53 -5.58
C ALA A 720 48.86 34.96 -5.27
N ASP A 721 47.86 35.12 -4.39
CA ASP A 721 47.48 36.44 -3.89
C ASP A 721 48.67 36.99 -3.06
N GLU A 722 49.31 38.06 -3.53
CA GLU A 722 50.25 38.84 -2.72
C GLU A 722 49.44 39.49 -1.59
N GLU A 723 49.78 39.18 -0.33
CA GLU A 723 49.09 39.66 0.86
C GLU A 723 49.13 41.21 0.92
N GLU A 724 47.95 41.84 0.86
CA GLU A 724 47.72 43.22 1.34
C GLU A 724 47.92 43.25 2.87
N ASP A 725 49.16 43.38 3.33
CA ASP A 725 49.51 43.50 4.75
C ASP A 725 50.28 44.81 5.08
N ASP A 726 50.21 45.84 4.22
CA ASP A 726 50.95 47.12 4.38
C ASP A 726 50.07 48.39 4.31
N ILE A 727 48.93 48.44 5.02
CA ILE A 727 48.27 49.72 5.35
C ILE A 727 47.83 49.72 6.83
N GLU A 728 48.78 49.71 7.75
CA GLU A 728 48.62 50.27 9.10
C GLU A 728 49.99 50.42 9.78
N ARG A 729 50.81 51.35 9.27
CA ARG A 729 51.87 52.04 10.05
C ARG A 729 52.40 53.25 9.25
N ASP A 730 52.42 54.38 9.96
CA ASP A 730 53.00 55.69 9.61
C ASP A 730 52.16 56.62 8.71
N ASP A 731 51.14 57.27 9.29
CA ASP A 731 51.22 58.68 9.78
C ASP A 731 49.92 59.14 10.47
#